data_AF-A0A2R6PAZ6-F1
#
_entry.id   AF-A0A2R6PAZ6-F1
#
_cell.length_a   1.000
_cell.length_b   1.000
_cell.length_c   1.000
_cell.angle_alpha   90.00
_cell.angle_beta   90.00
_cell.angle_gamma   90.00
#
_symmetry.space_group_name_H-M   'P 1'
#
loop_
_entity.id
_entity.type
_entity.pdbx_description
1 polymer ?
#
loop_
_entity_poly.entity_id
_entity_poly.type
_entity_poly.pdbx_seq_one_letter_code
_entity_poly.pdbx_strand_id
1 'polypeptide(L)'
;MFTILQANLDDLEVLLNKPTTSSPTQINKKRWHMAVIIIYCSRAFSSLPTPRNKTKTSPVSSNRVIDIDVIEPHPCFPIIDQLSLTQLVKEKNLIQLVRFHGVEGIASALKTSLDRGIAGDYEDISFRNEAFGVNMYKSPPTKGLFHFVWEAFRDPTIFILLVCATLSLGFGIKEHGAKEGWYDGGSIFVAVFLVIAVSALSNFRQNRQFVKLSKVSNDIPVEVVRNGRRQQVSIFDVVVGDVVCLKIGDQVPADGLFIGGHSLLVDESSMTGESDHVDINSSQNPFLFSGTKVADGVGRMLVTSVGMNTTWGSMMSTISRDSNEQTPLQARLNKLTSSIGKVGLAVAFLVLVVLLVRYFTGNTKDENGNTEFNGSKTKSDDIINSVVGIIAAAVTIVVVAIPEGLPLAVTLTLAYSMKRMMADQAMVRKLSACETMGSTTTICTDKTGTLTLNQMKVTKFWLGRESMEERGFTSIAVNVLELLHQGVGLNTTGSVYRSTSEAEFEFSGSPTEKAILSWAVLELNMDGEKLTQSCQILHFEAFNSMKKMSGVTMRKKGESMINVHWKGAAEMILEMCSNYYDFSGKIKPIDDVEREKFGQIIQGMAAGSLRCIAFAHKQIPEEENEVEEKCRNMKNKGFTLLGLIGLKDPCRPGVKKAVEDCQYAGTILQLSQVEKLKVHVNVVFLVCRSYC
;
A
#
# COMPACT_ATOMS: atom_id res chain seq x y z
N MET A 1 6.88 -18.42 50.93
CA MET A 1 6.06 -19.56 50.46
C MET A 1 5.85 -20.60 51.56
N PHE A 2 6.88 -20.93 52.36
CA PHE A 2 6.76 -21.91 53.46
C PHE A 2 5.93 -21.43 54.68
N THR A 3 6.01 -20.16 55.06
CA THR A 3 5.29 -19.59 56.22
C THR A 3 3.78 -19.45 56.02
N ILE A 4 3.31 -19.35 54.78
CA ILE A 4 1.87 -19.24 54.45
C ILE A 4 1.22 -20.63 54.38
N LEU A 5 2.01 -21.68 54.09
CA LEU A 5 1.50 -23.05 54.09
C LEU A 5 1.25 -23.56 55.52
N GLN A 6 2.07 -23.14 56.48
CA GLN A 6 2.01 -23.62 57.86
C GLN A 6 0.82 -23.03 58.63
N ALA A 7 0.51 -21.74 58.42
CA ALA A 7 -0.66 -21.10 59.02
C ALA A 7 -2.01 -21.68 58.53
N ASN A 8 -2.06 -22.21 57.30
CA ASN A 8 -3.27 -22.84 56.76
C ASN A 8 -3.44 -24.32 57.18
N LEU A 9 -2.40 -24.94 57.74
CA LEU A 9 -2.45 -26.32 58.25
C LEU A 9 -2.96 -26.36 59.70
N ASP A 10 -2.59 -25.38 60.52
CA ASP A 10 -3.06 -25.28 61.92
C ASP A 10 -4.58 -25.00 62.01
N ASP A 11 -5.12 -24.19 61.08
CA ASP A 11 -6.58 -23.94 60.99
C ASP A 11 -7.37 -25.18 60.54
N LEU A 12 -6.73 -26.13 59.87
CA LEU A 12 -7.35 -27.38 59.42
C LEU A 12 -7.51 -28.39 60.58
N GLU A 13 -6.60 -28.35 61.56
CA GLU A 13 -6.59 -29.27 62.71
C GLU A 13 -7.69 -28.91 63.74
N VAL A 14 -8.05 -27.63 63.84
CA VAL A 14 -9.12 -27.13 64.72
C VAL A 14 -10.52 -27.54 64.21
N LEU A 15 -10.70 -27.70 62.90
CA LEU A 15 -11.98 -28.10 62.30
C LEU A 15 -12.26 -29.61 62.36
N LEU A 16 -11.27 -30.43 62.71
CA LEU A 16 -11.37 -31.90 62.73
C LEU A 16 -11.75 -32.50 64.09
N ASN A 17 -11.71 -31.72 65.19
CA ASN A 17 -12.06 -32.21 66.53
C ASN A 17 -13.47 -31.78 66.96
N LYS A 18 -14.49 -32.58 66.60
CA LYS A 18 -15.81 -32.53 67.25
C LYS A 18 -16.34 -33.96 67.45
N PRO A 19 -16.78 -34.36 68.66
CA PRO A 19 -17.09 -35.75 68.95
C PRO A 19 -18.38 -36.21 68.29
N THR A 20 -18.35 -37.48 67.88
CA THR A 20 -19.37 -38.27 67.20
C THR A 20 -20.59 -38.58 68.05
N THR A 21 -21.79 -38.52 67.44
CA THR A 21 -22.92 -39.40 67.82
C THR A 21 -23.64 -39.95 66.58
N SER A 22 -23.74 -41.29 66.56
CA SER A 22 -24.65 -42.20 65.83
C SER A 22 -24.70 -42.22 64.27
N SER A 23 -24.34 -43.40 63.74
CA SER A 23 -24.45 -43.96 62.37
C SER A 23 -25.88 -44.01 61.79
N PRO A 24 -26.13 -44.42 60.51
CA PRO A 24 -25.21 -44.89 59.46
C PRO A 24 -25.32 -44.11 58.13
N THR A 25 -24.24 -43.99 57.35
CA THR A 25 -24.24 -43.88 55.87
C THR A 25 -22.81 -43.57 55.36
N GLN A 26 -21.94 -44.59 55.35
CA GLN A 26 -20.58 -44.47 54.80
C GLN A 26 -20.51 -44.42 53.26
N ILE A 27 -21.63 -44.60 52.55
CA ILE A 27 -21.66 -44.63 51.08
C ILE A 27 -21.83 -43.22 50.47
N ASN A 28 -22.47 -42.28 51.16
CA ASN A 28 -22.69 -40.92 50.63
C ASN A 28 -21.47 -39.98 50.81
N LYS A 29 -20.58 -40.23 51.78
CA LYS A 29 -19.40 -39.37 52.02
C LYS A 29 -18.36 -39.43 50.88
N LYS A 30 -18.14 -40.58 50.24
CA LYS A 30 -17.17 -40.72 49.14
C LYS A 30 -17.61 -40.01 47.86
N ARG A 31 -18.92 -39.96 47.56
CA ARG A 31 -19.45 -39.26 46.38
C ARG A 31 -19.38 -37.75 46.52
N TRP A 32 -19.63 -37.22 47.72
CA TRP A 32 -19.47 -35.79 48.00
C TRP A 32 -18.00 -35.34 48.04
N HIS A 33 -17.07 -36.16 48.54
CA HIS A 33 -15.64 -35.84 48.46
C HIS A 33 -15.11 -35.80 47.03
N MET A 34 -15.49 -36.75 46.17
CA MET A 34 -15.11 -36.73 44.75
C MET A 34 -15.75 -35.55 44.00
N ALA A 35 -17.01 -35.21 44.29
CA ALA A 35 -17.67 -34.05 43.69
C ALA A 35 -17.01 -32.73 44.10
N VAL A 36 -16.61 -32.58 45.36
CA VAL A 36 -15.91 -31.37 45.85
C VAL A 36 -14.51 -31.29 45.25
N ILE A 37 -13.77 -32.39 45.13
CA ILE A 37 -12.45 -32.42 44.48
C ILE A 37 -12.57 -32.06 42.99
N ILE A 38 -13.57 -32.59 42.28
CA ILE A 38 -13.80 -32.28 40.86
C ILE A 38 -14.21 -30.82 40.65
N ILE A 39 -15.06 -30.27 41.52
CA ILE A 39 -15.50 -28.86 41.45
C ILE A 39 -14.34 -27.91 41.81
N TYR A 40 -13.49 -28.28 42.78
CA TYR A 40 -12.34 -27.48 43.18
C TYR A 40 -11.20 -27.55 42.15
N CYS A 41 -10.95 -28.73 41.55
CA CYS A 41 -10.00 -28.88 40.44
C CYS A 41 -10.48 -28.16 39.16
N SER A 42 -11.79 -28.15 38.90
CA SER A 42 -12.39 -27.39 37.79
C SER A 42 -12.24 -25.87 37.99
N ARG A 43 -12.43 -25.36 39.21
CA ARG A 43 -12.17 -23.93 39.52
C ARG A 43 -10.69 -23.57 39.56
N ALA A 44 -9.81 -24.50 39.95
CA ALA A 44 -8.35 -24.30 39.90
C ALA A 44 -7.82 -24.27 38.46
N PHE A 45 -8.39 -25.06 37.54
CA PHE A 45 -8.06 -25.00 36.11
C PHE A 45 -8.66 -23.77 35.40
N SER A 46 -9.81 -23.28 35.87
CA SER A 46 -10.49 -22.10 35.31
C SER A 46 -9.97 -20.75 35.83
N SER A 47 -9.09 -20.76 36.84
CA SER A 47 -8.48 -19.57 37.43
C SER A 47 -6.97 -19.48 37.17
N LEU A 48 -6.49 -20.07 36.06
CA LEU A 48 -5.19 -19.72 35.52
C LEU A 48 -5.21 -18.25 35.07
N PRO A 49 -4.36 -17.37 35.63
CA PRO A 49 -4.18 -16.05 35.07
C PRO A 49 -3.53 -16.22 33.69
N THR A 50 -4.08 -15.55 32.69
CA THR A 50 -3.39 -15.30 31.42
C THR A 50 -1.97 -14.80 31.70
N PRO A 51 -0.95 -15.23 30.93
CA PRO A 51 0.43 -14.87 31.23
C PRO A 51 0.61 -13.36 30.99
N ARG A 52 0.64 -12.59 32.08
CA ARG A 52 1.28 -11.27 32.08
C ARG A 52 2.77 -11.51 31.84
N ASN A 53 3.27 -11.03 30.71
CA ASN A 53 4.69 -10.92 30.42
C ASN A 53 5.41 -10.23 31.59
N LYS A 54 6.07 -11.02 32.44
CA LYS A 54 7.08 -10.53 33.36
C LYS A 54 8.38 -10.40 32.57
N THR A 55 8.74 -9.15 32.32
CA THR A 55 10.11 -8.72 32.07
C THR A 55 11.04 -9.41 33.06
N LYS A 56 12.00 -10.20 32.53
CA LYS A 56 13.14 -10.69 33.31
C LYS A 56 14.02 -9.48 33.65
N THR A 57 14.02 -9.07 34.91
CA THR A 57 15.13 -8.31 35.48
C THR A 57 16.23 -9.31 35.86
N SER A 58 17.29 -9.34 35.05
CA SER A 58 18.59 -9.90 35.43
C SER A 58 19.28 -8.96 36.44
N PRO A 59 20.09 -9.48 37.40
CA PRO A 59 20.88 -8.64 38.27
C PRO A 59 21.95 -7.93 37.43
N VAL A 60 21.96 -6.61 37.51
CA VAL A 60 22.94 -5.73 36.86
C VAL A 60 24.29 -5.94 37.54
N SER A 61 25.17 -6.74 36.93
CA SER A 61 26.61 -6.53 37.09
C SER A 61 26.95 -5.23 36.34
N SER A 62 27.30 -4.22 37.11
CA SER A 62 27.78 -2.93 36.62
C SER A 62 29.04 -3.13 35.77
N ASN A 63 28.87 -3.23 34.46
CA ASN A 63 29.76 -2.68 33.47
C ASN A 63 28.85 -2.12 32.37
N ARG A 64 28.36 -0.89 32.60
CA ARG A 64 27.78 -0.08 31.52
C ARG A 64 28.94 0.26 30.58
N VAL A 65 29.21 -0.62 29.62
CA VAL A 65 29.67 -0.12 28.32
C VAL A 65 28.43 0.52 27.74
N ILE A 66 28.37 1.84 27.84
CA ILE A 66 27.50 2.60 26.96
C ILE A 66 28.16 2.40 25.60
N ASP A 67 27.65 1.46 24.80
CA ASP A 67 27.77 1.61 23.34
C ASP A 67 26.93 2.85 23.05
N ILE A 68 27.58 4.00 23.20
CA ILE A 68 27.26 5.13 22.35
C ILE A 68 27.68 4.56 21.00
N ASP A 69 26.72 4.14 20.18
CA ASP A 69 26.93 4.21 18.74
C ASP A 69 27.25 5.69 18.50
N VAL A 70 28.52 6.05 18.67
CA VAL A 70 29.07 7.26 18.10
C VAL A 70 28.97 6.93 16.62
N ILE A 71 27.85 7.31 16.01
CA ILE A 71 27.74 7.40 14.57
C ILE A 71 28.81 8.42 14.22
N GLU A 72 30.03 7.94 13.97
CA GLU A 72 31.09 8.78 13.46
C GLU A 72 30.51 9.41 12.20
N PRO A 73 30.49 10.75 12.08
CA PRO A 73 29.99 11.40 10.90
C PRO A 73 30.70 10.77 9.70
N HIS A 74 29.92 10.18 8.78
CA HIS A 74 30.49 9.51 7.62
C HIS A 74 31.45 10.49 6.94
N PRO A 75 32.68 10.09 6.53
CA PRO A 75 33.71 11.01 6.05
C PRO A 75 33.27 11.93 4.90
N CYS A 76 32.20 11.56 4.18
CA CYS A 76 31.63 12.33 3.08
C CYS A 76 30.60 13.40 3.53
N PHE A 77 29.95 13.25 4.69
CA PHE A 77 28.93 14.16 5.24
C PHE A 77 29.22 14.58 6.69
N PRO A 78 30.34 15.28 6.96
CA PRO A 78 30.79 15.53 8.33
C PRO A 78 29.96 16.54 9.14
N ILE A 79 29.02 17.24 8.48
CA ILE A 79 28.34 18.42 9.03
C ILE A 79 26.97 18.08 9.63
N ILE A 80 26.35 16.95 9.26
CA ILE A 80 24.99 16.61 9.70
C ILE A 80 24.92 15.20 10.27
N ASP A 81 24.39 15.11 11.49
CA ASP A 81 23.96 13.87 12.11
C ASP A 81 22.56 13.47 11.60
N GLN A 82 22.42 12.20 11.19
CA GLN A 82 21.19 11.62 10.67
C GLN A 82 20.02 11.72 11.65
N LEU A 83 20.28 11.50 12.95
CA LEU A 83 19.24 11.56 13.98
C LEU A 83 18.64 12.97 14.09
N SER A 84 19.48 13.99 13.92
CA SER A 84 19.04 15.39 13.94
C SER A 84 18.10 15.72 12.77
N LEU A 85 18.36 15.19 11.57
CA LEU A 85 17.46 15.34 10.41
C LEU A 85 16.13 14.62 10.60
N THR A 86 16.17 13.41 11.16
CA THR A 86 14.96 12.64 11.43
C THR A 86 14.06 13.30 12.48
N GLN A 87 14.65 13.81 13.57
CA GLN A 87 13.90 14.53 14.61
C GLN A 87 13.31 15.84 14.08
N LEU A 88 14.04 16.56 13.22
CA LEU A 88 13.60 17.83 12.63
C LEU A 88 12.21 17.72 11.98
N VAL A 89 12.03 16.73 11.09
CA VAL A 89 10.76 16.54 10.37
C VAL A 89 9.72 15.92 11.30
N LYS A 90 10.10 14.94 12.11
CA LYS A 90 9.19 14.25 13.03
C LYS A 90 8.52 15.18 14.05
N GLU A 91 9.24 16.16 14.57
CA GLU A 91 8.73 17.11 15.56
C GLU A 91 8.19 18.42 14.94
N LYS A 92 8.20 18.55 13.60
CA LYS A 92 7.91 19.80 12.88
C LYS A 92 8.68 21.00 13.49
N ASN A 93 9.97 20.81 13.80
CA ASN A 93 10.74 21.77 14.58
C ASN A 93 11.31 22.92 13.72
N LEU A 94 10.54 24.00 13.59
CA LEU A 94 10.95 25.20 12.85
C LEU A 94 12.20 25.88 13.42
N ILE A 95 12.38 25.87 14.75
CA ILE A 95 13.51 26.53 15.41
C ILE A 95 14.81 25.86 15.00
N GLN A 96 14.82 24.53 14.97
CA GLN A 96 15.96 23.74 14.54
C GLN A 96 16.24 23.93 13.04
N LEU A 97 15.20 24.07 12.21
CA LEU A 97 15.35 24.38 10.78
C LEU A 97 16.06 25.73 10.57
N VAL A 98 15.69 26.76 11.34
CA VAL A 98 16.33 28.09 11.29
C VAL A 98 17.80 28.02 11.72
N ARG A 99 18.14 27.19 12.72
CA ARG A 99 19.55 26.97 13.13
C ARG A 99 20.41 26.38 12.02
N PHE A 100 19.82 25.57 11.15
CA PHE A 100 20.49 25.03 9.97
C PHE A 100 20.51 26.00 8.77
N HIS A 101 20.23 27.29 8.96
CA HIS A 101 20.10 28.29 7.89
C HIS A 101 18.98 27.94 6.88
N GLY A 102 17.91 27.29 7.36
CA GLY A 102 16.77 26.90 6.54
C GLY A 102 17.04 25.69 5.63
N VAL A 103 16.19 25.52 4.62
CA VAL A 103 16.28 24.39 3.67
C VAL A 103 17.56 24.47 2.82
N GLU A 104 18.03 25.68 2.51
CA GLU A 104 19.25 25.92 1.75
C GLU A 104 20.53 25.45 2.49
N GLY A 105 20.61 25.68 3.79
CA GLY A 105 21.75 25.21 4.58
C GLY A 105 21.77 23.69 4.74
N ILE A 106 20.59 23.06 4.88
CA ILE A 106 20.48 21.60 4.88
C ILE A 106 20.89 21.02 3.52
N ALA A 107 20.42 21.61 2.41
CA ALA A 107 20.80 21.16 1.06
C ALA A 107 22.32 21.29 0.83
N SER A 108 22.92 22.39 1.26
CA SER A 108 24.36 22.63 1.17
C SER A 108 25.16 21.59 1.96
N ALA A 109 24.70 21.26 3.16
CA ALA A 109 25.36 20.26 4.01
C ALA A 109 25.14 18.81 3.53
N LEU A 110 24.05 18.54 2.80
CA LEU A 110 23.83 17.28 2.06
C LEU A 110 24.51 17.26 0.68
N LYS A 111 25.28 18.29 0.32
CA LYS A 111 25.94 18.46 -0.99
C LYS A 111 24.94 18.32 -2.16
N THR A 112 23.72 18.81 -1.98
CA THR A 112 22.63 18.76 -2.96
C THR A 112 22.32 20.17 -3.46
N SER A 113 22.08 20.32 -4.77
CA SER A 113 21.50 21.54 -5.32
C SER A 113 19.97 21.49 -5.28
N LEU A 114 19.32 22.55 -4.78
CA LEU A 114 17.84 22.61 -4.75
C LEU A 114 17.20 22.60 -6.16
N ASP A 115 17.91 23.09 -7.17
CA ASP A 115 17.41 23.13 -8.55
C ASP A 115 17.90 21.95 -9.40
N ARG A 116 19.14 21.51 -9.20
CA ARG A 116 19.73 20.40 -9.99
C ARG A 116 19.60 19.04 -9.32
N GLY A 117 19.24 18.99 -8.06
CA GLY A 117 19.25 17.76 -7.27
C GLY A 117 20.66 17.23 -7.02
N ILE A 118 20.76 15.92 -6.86
CA ILE A 118 22.03 15.20 -6.66
C ILE A 118 22.70 14.88 -7.99
N ALA A 119 23.99 14.49 -7.94
CA ALA A 119 24.71 14.01 -9.12
C ALA A 119 24.09 12.70 -9.63
N GLY A 120 23.68 11.80 -8.72
CA GLY A 120 22.96 10.59 -9.10
C GLY A 120 23.81 9.53 -9.79
N ASP A 121 25.14 9.68 -9.74
CA ASP A 121 26.08 8.63 -10.12
C ASP A 121 25.98 7.45 -9.14
N TYR A 122 26.33 6.24 -9.61
CA TYR A 122 26.26 5.02 -8.79
C TYR A 122 27.03 5.15 -7.47
N GLU A 123 28.19 5.83 -7.50
CA GLU A 123 29.00 6.07 -6.31
C GLU A 123 28.30 7.01 -5.31
N ASP A 124 27.72 8.13 -5.76
CA ASP A 124 26.99 9.09 -4.91
C ASP A 124 25.78 8.42 -4.23
N ILE A 125 25.03 7.62 -4.99
CA ILE A 125 23.89 6.85 -4.45
C ILE A 125 24.38 5.82 -3.41
N SER A 126 25.48 5.11 -3.69
CA SER A 126 26.04 4.13 -2.76
C SER A 126 26.51 4.78 -1.46
N PHE A 127 27.20 5.92 -1.54
CA PHE A 127 27.65 6.65 -0.34
C PHE A 127 26.48 7.16 0.50
N ARG A 128 25.39 7.63 -0.13
CA ARG A 128 24.19 8.06 0.59
C ARG A 128 23.45 6.89 1.23
N ASN A 129 23.40 5.75 0.57
CA ASN A 129 22.82 4.53 1.13
C ASN A 129 23.61 4.01 2.33
N GLU A 130 24.94 4.12 2.31
CA GLU A 130 25.80 3.74 3.44
C GLU A 130 25.62 4.72 4.62
N ALA A 131 25.57 6.03 4.34
CA ALA A 131 25.46 7.06 5.37
C ALA A 131 24.06 7.20 5.99
N PHE A 132 22.99 7.05 5.20
CA PHE A 132 21.62 7.34 5.64
C PHE A 132 20.66 6.14 5.54
N GLY A 133 21.13 5.02 5.01
CA GLY A 133 20.30 3.83 4.77
C GLY A 133 19.49 3.90 3.47
N VAL A 134 18.76 2.81 3.22
CA VAL A 134 17.95 2.62 2.01
C VAL A 134 16.47 2.90 2.26
N ASN A 135 15.72 3.34 1.24
CA ASN A 135 14.28 3.58 1.35
C ASN A 135 13.45 2.29 1.31
N MET A 136 13.70 1.38 2.26
CA MET A 136 13.04 0.10 2.36
C MET A 136 12.59 -0.19 3.78
N TYR A 137 11.34 -0.62 3.94
CA TYR A 137 10.81 -1.05 5.23
C TYR A 137 11.38 -2.40 5.62
N LYS A 138 11.67 -2.58 6.92
CA LYS A 138 12.15 -3.84 7.47
C LYS A 138 11.05 -4.90 7.35
N SER A 139 11.14 -5.70 6.30
CA SER A 139 10.29 -6.87 6.11
C SER A 139 10.64 -7.92 7.18
N PRO A 140 9.68 -8.72 7.68
CA PRO A 140 10.01 -9.85 8.53
C PRO A 140 11.02 -10.77 7.80
N PRO A 141 12.01 -11.32 8.51
CA PRO A 141 13.03 -12.14 7.87
C PRO A 141 12.39 -13.32 7.16
N THR A 142 12.92 -13.67 5.99
CA THR A 142 12.41 -14.82 5.23
C THR A 142 12.53 -16.08 6.08
N LYS A 143 11.39 -16.70 6.38
CA LYS A 143 11.33 -17.97 7.12
C LYS A 143 12.16 -19.03 6.38
N GLY A 144 13.14 -19.59 7.08
CA GLY A 144 13.98 -20.69 6.57
C GLY A 144 13.24 -22.03 6.61
N LEU A 145 13.80 -23.06 5.97
CA LEU A 145 13.21 -24.40 5.93
C LEU A 145 13.02 -25.00 7.34
N PHE A 146 13.99 -24.82 8.23
CA PHE A 146 13.90 -25.30 9.62
C PHE A 146 12.76 -24.69 10.42
N HIS A 147 12.40 -23.43 10.14
CA HIS A 147 11.23 -22.80 10.78
C HIS A 147 9.96 -23.58 10.43
N PHE A 148 9.77 -23.95 9.16
CA PHE A 148 8.59 -24.71 8.72
C PHE A 148 8.57 -26.13 9.26
N VAL A 149 9.72 -26.78 9.40
CA VAL A 149 9.83 -28.08 10.07
C VAL A 149 9.40 -27.97 11.54
N TRP A 150 9.92 -26.97 12.27
CA TRP A 150 9.55 -26.74 13.67
C TRP A 150 8.08 -26.36 13.86
N GLU A 151 7.54 -25.58 12.94
CA GLU A 151 6.13 -25.20 12.91
C GLU A 151 5.22 -26.41 12.71
N ALA A 152 5.61 -27.36 11.85
CA ALA A 152 4.89 -28.63 11.67
C ALA A 152 4.90 -29.50 12.94
N PHE A 153 5.99 -29.53 13.71
CA PHE A 153 6.04 -30.25 14.99
C PHE A 153 5.13 -29.66 16.08
N ARG A 154 4.68 -28.41 15.95
CA ARG A 154 3.75 -27.77 16.89
C ARG A 154 2.28 -28.10 16.60
N ASP A 155 1.99 -28.80 15.51
CA ASP A 155 0.62 -29.23 15.22
C ASP A 155 0.18 -30.29 16.25
N PRO A 156 -0.93 -30.08 17.01
CA PRO A 156 -1.41 -31.04 18.00
C PRO A 156 -1.66 -32.44 17.42
N THR A 157 -2.06 -32.59 16.16
CA THR A 157 -2.31 -33.90 15.54
C THR A 157 -1.01 -34.68 15.33
N ILE A 158 0.01 -34.04 14.74
CA ILE A 158 1.34 -34.59 14.53
C ILE A 158 2.00 -34.90 15.88
N PHE A 159 1.81 -34.04 16.88
CA PHE A 159 2.31 -34.28 18.22
C PHE A 159 1.68 -35.54 18.85
N ILE A 160 0.35 -35.71 18.75
CA ILE A 160 -0.35 -36.91 19.24
C ILE A 160 0.14 -38.17 18.51
N LEU A 161 0.31 -38.11 17.19
CA LEU A 161 0.87 -39.21 16.39
C LEU A 161 2.28 -39.59 16.82
N LEU A 162 3.11 -38.61 17.15
CA LEU A 162 4.48 -38.85 17.61
C LEU A 162 4.48 -39.52 18.99
N VAL A 163 3.58 -39.12 19.89
CA VAL A 163 3.36 -39.80 21.18
C VAL A 163 2.91 -41.25 20.94
N CYS A 164 1.93 -41.49 20.06
CA CYS A 164 1.51 -42.85 19.70
C CYS A 164 2.66 -43.68 19.11
N ALA A 165 3.44 -43.12 18.20
CA ALA A 165 4.60 -43.80 17.61
C ALA A 165 5.62 -44.19 18.69
N THR A 166 5.90 -43.31 19.65
CA THR A 166 6.83 -43.62 20.75
C THR A 166 6.29 -44.69 21.69
N LEU A 167 4.99 -44.68 21.99
CA LEU A 167 4.35 -45.71 22.81
C LEU A 167 4.36 -47.06 22.07
N SER A 168 3.92 -47.10 20.82
CA SER A 168 3.93 -48.31 19.98
C SER A 168 5.34 -48.88 19.80
N LEU A 169 6.36 -48.03 19.64
CA LEU A 169 7.75 -48.46 19.55
C LEU A 169 8.24 -49.06 20.89
N GLY A 170 7.95 -48.40 22.01
CA GLY A 170 8.35 -48.86 23.34
C GLY A 170 7.72 -50.20 23.72
N PHE A 171 6.42 -50.38 23.42
CA PHE A 171 5.72 -51.63 23.69
C PHE A 171 6.08 -52.74 22.71
N GLY A 172 6.20 -52.43 21.41
CA GLY A 172 6.61 -53.42 20.40
C GLY A 172 7.98 -54.03 20.70
N ILE A 173 8.97 -53.20 21.07
CA ILE A 173 10.31 -53.68 21.47
C ILE A 173 10.25 -54.55 22.73
N LYS A 174 9.35 -54.24 23.67
CA LYS A 174 9.17 -55.02 24.91
C LYS A 174 8.50 -56.37 24.66
N GLU A 175 7.57 -56.45 23.71
CA GLU A 175 6.74 -57.63 23.46
C GLU A 175 7.37 -58.61 22.46
N HIS A 176 7.93 -58.12 21.36
CA HIS A 176 8.47 -58.95 20.27
C HIS A 176 10.02 -58.89 20.21
N GLY A 177 10.64 -58.26 21.20
CA GLY A 177 12.09 -58.05 21.27
C GLY A 177 12.60 -57.00 20.27
N ALA A 178 13.86 -56.60 20.43
CA ALA A 178 14.45 -55.50 19.65
C ALA A 178 14.58 -55.77 18.13
N LYS A 179 14.53 -57.03 17.69
CA LYS A 179 14.71 -57.40 16.28
C LYS A 179 13.45 -57.24 15.45
N GLU A 180 12.28 -57.54 16.02
CA GLU A 180 10.99 -57.54 15.30
C GLU A 180 10.01 -56.50 15.84
N GLY A 181 10.13 -56.12 17.12
CA GLY A 181 9.23 -55.16 17.77
C GLY A 181 9.35 -53.70 17.34
N TRP A 182 10.34 -53.36 16.51
CA TRP A 182 10.53 -51.98 16.05
C TRP A 182 9.70 -51.63 14.81
N TYR A 183 9.17 -52.62 14.08
CA TYR A 183 8.51 -52.40 12.79
C TYR A 183 7.23 -51.56 12.93
N ASP A 184 6.38 -51.81 13.94
CA ASP A 184 5.12 -51.09 14.12
C ASP A 184 5.31 -49.62 14.46
N GLY A 185 6.09 -49.32 15.51
CA GLY A 185 6.39 -47.94 15.89
C GLY A 185 7.29 -47.21 14.89
N GLY A 186 8.25 -47.93 14.30
CA GLY A 186 9.18 -47.39 13.30
C GLY A 186 8.49 -46.98 12.00
N SER A 187 7.51 -47.76 11.54
CA SER A 187 6.74 -47.43 10.33
C SER A 187 5.92 -46.15 10.49
N ILE A 188 5.30 -45.94 11.66
CA ILE A 188 4.57 -44.70 11.99
C ILE A 188 5.54 -43.52 12.03
N PHE A 189 6.72 -43.69 12.63
CA PHE A 189 7.73 -42.64 12.69
C PHE A 189 8.22 -42.20 11.30
N VAL A 190 8.49 -43.17 10.42
CA VAL A 190 8.89 -42.90 9.03
C VAL A 190 7.78 -42.20 8.25
N ALA A 191 6.52 -42.61 8.43
CA ALA A 191 5.37 -41.98 7.79
C ALA A 191 5.20 -40.52 8.24
N VAL A 192 5.26 -40.26 9.56
CA VAL A 192 5.17 -38.90 10.13
C VAL A 192 6.33 -38.03 9.63
N PHE A 193 7.55 -38.58 9.57
CA PHE A 193 8.70 -37.87 9.03
C PHE A 193 8.49 -37.46 7.56
N LEU A 194 7.98 -38.35 6.71
CA LEU A 194 7.69 -38.05 5.31
C LEU A 194 6.61 -36.95 5.18
N VAL A 195 5.55 -37.01 5.98
CA VAL A 195 4.49 -36.00 6.00
C VAL A 195 5.06 -34.63 6.39
N ILE A 196 5.86 -34.55 7.46
CA ILE A 196 6.50 -33.30 7.89
C ILE A 196 7.45 -32.77 6.81
N ALA A 197 8.26 -33.64 6.20
CA ALA A 197 9.21 -33.23 5.17
C ALA A 197 8.51 -32.65 3.93
N VAL A 198 7.45 -33.32 3.45
CA VAL A 198 6.65 -32.85 2.31
C VAL A 198 5.94 -31.54 2.65
N SER A 199 5.32 -31.44 3.84
CA SER A 199 4.64 -30.23 4.31
C SER A 199 5.60 -29.05 4.43
N ALA A 200 6.74 -29.24 5.09
CA ALA A 200 7.75 -28.19 5.27
C ALA A 200 8.35 -27.73 3.93
N LEU A 201 8.65 -28.65 3.01
CA LEU A 201 9.17 -28.31 1.68
C LEU A 201 8.14 -27.53 0.85
N SER A 202 6.87 -27.94 0.91
CA SER A 202 5.76 -27.25 0.24
C SER A 202 5.60 -25.83 0.77
N ASN A 203 5.50 -25.66 2.09
CA ASN A 203 5.34 -24.37 2.77
C ASN A 203 6.55 -23.44 2.52
N PHE A 204 7.77 -23.99 2.50
CA PHE A 204 8.97 -23.22 2.17
C PHE A 204 8.94 -22.68 0.73
N ARG A 205 8.59 -23.54 -0.24
CA ARG A 205 8.44 -23.11 -1.65
C ARG A 205 7.37 -22.04 -1.80
N GLN A 206 6.24 -22.18 -1.10
CA GLN A 206 5.14 -21.23 -1.09
C GLN A 206 5.56 -19.86 -0.54
N ASN A 207 6.19 -19.81 0.63
CA ASN A 207 6.66 -18.56 1.25
C ASN A 207 7.65 -17.81 0.34
N ARG A 208 8.55 -18.53 -0.34
CA ARG A 208 9.52 -17.93 -1.26
C ARG A 208 8.86 -17.32 -2.50
N GLN A 209 7.81 -17.96 -3.03
CA GLN A 209 7.05 -17.39 -4.15
C GLN A 209 6.32 -16.12 -3.71
N PHE A 210 5.65 -16.14 -2.56
CA PHE A 210 4.95 -14.97 -2.02
C PHE A 210 5.88 -13.76 -1.82
N VAL A 211 7.06 -13.96 -1.22
CA VAL A 211 8.05 -12.88 -1.02
C VAL A 211 8.56 -12.30 -2.34
N LYS A 212 8.68 -13.10 -3.41
CA LYS A 212 9.06 -12.57 -4.72
C LYS A 212 7.96 -11.69 -5.33
N LEU A 213 6.71 -12.14 -5.23
CA LEU A 213 5.55 -11.40 -5.77
C LEU A 213 5.34 -10.08 -5.00
N SER A 214 5.53 -10.09 -3.67
CA SER A 214 5.38 -8.88 -2.84
C SER A 214 6.43 -7.82 -3.14
N LYS A 215 7.67 -8.20 -3.48
CA LYS A 215 8.72 -7.25 -3.87
C LYS A 215 8.36 -6.46 -5.13
N VAL A 216 7.84 -7.13 -6.16
CA VAL A 216 7.38 -6.48 -7.39
C VAL A 216 6.15 -5.61 -7.12
N SER A 217 5.30 -6.02 -6.17
CA SER A 217 4.07 -5.30 -5.86
C SER A 217 4.26 -3.94 -5.17
N ASN A 218 5.38 -3.75 -4.50
CA ASN A 218 5.63 -2.57 -3.68
C ASN A 218 6.46 -1.50 -4.42
N ASP A 219 6.83 -1.76 -5.67
CA ASP A 219 7.57 -0.80 -6.49
C ASP A 219 6.61 0.23 -7.10
N ILE A 220 6.90 1.51 -6.86
CA ILE A 220 6.11 2.66 -7.32
C ILE A 220 7.08 3.64 -7.97
N PRO A 221 6.80 4.15 -9.20
CA PRO A 221 7.64 5.16 -9.83
C PRO A 221 7.47 6.53 -9.15
N VAL A 222 8.57 7.22 -8.90
CA VAL A 222 8.67 8.53 -8.26
C VAL A 222 9.47 9.47 -9.15
N GLU A 223 8.96 10.70 -9.37
CA GLU A 223 9.66 11.72 -10.18
C GLU A 223 10.67 12.49 -9.32
N VAL A 224 11.96 12.34 -9.61
CA VAL A 224 13.06 13.02 -8.93
C VAL A 224 13.89 13.86 -9.90
N VAL A 225 14.55 14.89 -9.38
CA VAL A 225 15.54 15.68 -10.11
C VAL A 225 16.94 15.18 -9.75
N ARG A 226 17.68 14.70 -10.74
CA ARG A 226 19.12 14.37 -10.61
C ARG A 226 19.86 14.97 -11.81
N ASN A 227 21.03 15.57 -11.61
CA ASN A 227 21.79 16.31 -12.63
C ASN A 227 20.98 17.38 -13.40
N GLY A 228 19.98 18.00 -12.75
CA GLY A 228 19.08 18.96 -13.39
C GLY A 228 18.06 18.35 -14.35
N ARG A 229 18.02 17.02 -14.47
CA ARG A 229 17.03 16.29 -15.27
C ARG A 229 15.96 15.69 -14.36
N ARG A 230 14.70 15.83 -14.74
CA ARG A 230 13.58 15.10 -14.12
C ARG A 230 13.55 13.68 -14.67
N GLN A 231 13.63 12.68 -13.79
CA GLN A 231 13.59 11.28 -14.16
C GLN A 231 12.71 10.48 -13.19
N GLN A 232 12.12 9.40 -13.69
CA GLN A 232 11.33 8.47 -12.89
C GLN A 232 12.26 7.40 -12.30
N VAL A 233 12.27 7.25 -10.98
CA VAL A 233 13.03 6.23 -10.24
C VAL A 233 12.09 5.37 -9.42
N SER A 234 12.51 4.16 -9.03
CA SER A 234 11.76 3.36 -8.07
C SER A 234 11.69 4.09 -6.72
N ILE A 235 10.59 3.96 -6.00
CA ILE A 235 10.46 4.40 -4.61
C ILE A 235 11.58 3.85 -3.72
N PHE A 236 12.10 2.65 -4.01
CA PHE A 236 13.19 2.03 -3.26
C PHE A 236 14.55 2.68 -3.50
N ASP A 237 14.72 3.34 -4.65
CA ASP A 237 15.96 4.00 -5.08
C ASP A 237 16.01 5.48 -4.69
N VAL A 238 14.99 5.98 -3.99
CA VAL A 238 14.97 7.35 -3.43
C VAL A 238 15.95 7.43 -2.27
N VAL A 239 16.84 8.42 -2.30
CA VAL A 239 17.89 8.62 -1.28
C VAL A 239 17.78 9.99 -0.60
N VAL A 240 18.42 10.12 0.57
CA VAL A 240 18.51 11.41 1.27
C VAL A 240 19.23 12.43 0.39
N GLY A 241 18.65 13.63 0.29
CA GLY A 241 19.10 14.71 -0.56
C GLY A 241 18.57 14.67 -1.99
N ASP A 242 17.77 13.68 -2.39
CA ASP A 242 17.01 13.78 -3.65
C ASP A 242 16.03 14.96 -3.61
N VAL A 243 15.81 15.59 -4.76
CA VAL A 243 14.74 16.59 -4.95
C VAL A 243 13.57 15.91 -5.65
N VAL A 244 12.50 15.66 -4.90
CA VAL A 244 11.28 15.02 -5.38
C VAL A 244 10.31 16.07 -5.90
N CYS A 245 9.72 15.83 -7.07
CA CYS A 245 8.66 16.65 -7.63
C CYS A 245 7.31 16.01 -7.29
N LEU A 246 6.52 16.70 -6.47
CA LEU A 246 5.22 16.26 -6.00
C LEU A 246 4.10 16.96 -6.79
N LYS A 247 3.15 16.17 -7.29
CA LYS A 247 1.94 16.63 -7.97
C LYS A 247 0.70 16.09 -7.27
N ILE A 248 -0.45 16.67 -7.59
CA ILE A 248 -1.75 16.23 -7.11
C ILE A 248 -1.94 14.72 -7.32
N GLY A 249 -2.28 13.99 -6.26
CA GLY A 249 -2.49 12.55 -6.26
C GLY A 249 -1.25 11.70 -5.94
N ASP A 250 -0.05 12.29 -5.95
CA ASP A 250 1.17 11.56 -5.61
C ASP A 250 1.22 11.22 -4.12
N GLN A 251 1.79 10.05 -3.82
CA GLN A 251 2.15 9.68 -2.45
C GLN A 251 3.56 10.18 -2.16
N VAL A 252 3.72 10.87 -1.03
CA VAL A 252 5.03 11.35 -0.59
C VAL A 252 5.93 10.14 -0.27
N PRO A 253 7.08 9.97 -0.96
CA PRO A 253 7.85 8.72 -0.95
C PRO A 253 8.75 8.53 0.28
N ALA A 254 9.08 9.62 0.97
CA ALA A 254 10.01 9.69 2.09
C ALA A 254 9.76 10.99 2.88
N ASP A 255 10.32 11.09 4.10
CA ASP A 255 10.18 12.32 4.91
C ASP A 255 11.10 13.42 4.36
N GLY A 256 10.58 14.64 4.27
CA GLY A 256 11.29 15.72 3.59
C GLY A 256 10.85 17.12 3.98
N LEU A 257 11.56 18.08 3.38
CA LEU A 257 11.34 19.50 3.55
C LEU A 257 10.86 20.13 2.25
N PHE A 258 9.88 21.01 2.35
CA PHE A 258 9.37 21.78 1.23
C PHE A 258 10.39 22.82 0.78
N ILE A 259 10.80 22.73 -0.48
CA ILE A 259 11.74 23.67 -1.11
C ILE A 259 10.97 24.86 -1.67
N GLY A 260 9.93 24.56 -2.44
CA GLY A 260 9.15 25.57 -3.13
C GLY A 260 8.07 24.94 -3.99
N GLY A 261 7.02 25.70 -4.24
CA GLY A 261 5.80 25.21 -4.85
C GLY A 261 4.69 26.26 -4.71
N HIS A 262 3.50 25.89 -5.16
CA HIS A 262 2.36 26.80 -5.16
C HIS A 262 1.14 26.08 -4.58
N SER A 263 0.63 26.61 -3.46
CA SER A 263 -0.59 26.15 -2.77
C SER A 263 -0.63 24.63 -2.57
N LEU A 264 0.44 24.06 -2.02
CA LEU A 264 0.56 22.62 -1.80
C LEU A 264 -0.27 22.20 -0.59
N LEU A 265 -1.38 21.50 -0.85
CA LEU A 265 -2.23 20.89 0.18
C LEU A 265 -1.94 19.40 0.26
N VAL A 266 -1.72 18.90 1.48
CA VAL A 266 -1.44 17.49 1.75
C VAL A 266 -2.51 16.90 2.67
N ASP A 267 -2.93 15.69 2.35
CA ASP A 267 -3.80 14.86 3.17
C ASP A 267 -2.95 14.03 4.14
N GLU A 268 -2.93 14.46 5.41
CA GLU A 268 -2.24 13.77 6.51
C GLU A 268 -3.13 12.70 7.19
N SER A 269 -4.36 12.44 6.71
CA SER A 269 -5.34 11.54 7.35
C SER A 269 -4.84 10.12 7.57
N SER A 270 -3.98 9.63 6.68
CA SER A 270 -3.38 8.30 6.81
C SER A 270 -2.45 8.17 8.02
N MET A 271 -1.92 9.30 8.51
CA MET A 271 -0.97 9.37 9.61
C MET A 271 -1.62 9.90 10.90
N THR A 272 -2.40 10.98 10.82
CA THR A 272 -3.01 11.64 11.98
C THR A 272 -4.42 11.15 12.29
N GLY A 273 -5.11 10.57 11.30
CA GLY A 273 -6.54 10.24 11.38
C GLY A 273 -7.46 11.46 11.21
N GLU A 274 -6.92 12.66 11.02
CA GLU A 274 -7.68 13.88 10.77
C GLU A 274 -7.88 14.08 9.27
N SER A 275 -9.10 14.36 8.83
CA SER A 275 -9.46 14.47 7.42
C SER A 275 -9.14 15.82 6.78
N ASP A 276 -8.69 16.79 7.57
CA ASP A 276 -8.47 18.16 7.08
C ASP A 276 -7.16 18.27 6.30
N HIS A 277 -7.21 18.98 5.18
CA HIS A 277 -6.03 19.22 4.35
C HIS A 277 -5.09 20.21 5.03
N VAL A 278 -3.81 19.86 5.08
CA VAL A 278 -2.77 20.68 5.68
C VAL A 278 -2.06 21.47 4.58
N ASP A 279 -1.96 22.78 4.75
CA ASP A 279 -1.24 23.65 3.83
C ASP A 279 0.27 23.62 4.13
N ILE A 280 1.07 23.36 3.10
CA ILE A 280 2.52 23.24 3.16
C ILE A 280 3.15 24.50 2.60
N ASN A 281 3.85 25.23 3.47
CA ASN A 281 4.45 26.53 3.15
C ASN A 281 5.86 26.63 3.75
N SER A 282 6.75 27.35 3.06
CA SER A 282 8.15 27.52 3.49
C SER A 282 8.30 28.21 4.86
N SER A 283 7.34 29.05 5.26
CA SER A 283 7.43 29.88 6.48
C SER A 283 6.84 29.23 7.74
N GLN A 284 5.72 28.50 7.61
CA GLN A 284 4.96 27.98 8.76
C GLN A 284 5.02 26.47 8.90
N ASN A 285 4.99 25.73 7.79
CA ASN A 285 4.95 24.28 7.83
C ASN A 285 5.63 23.68 6.58
N PRO A 286 6.97 23.68 6.53
CA PRO A 286 7.73 23.14 5.42
C PRO A 286 7.93 21.61 5.53
N PHE A 287 7.16 20.90 6.35
CA PHE A 287 7.41 19.48 6.66
C PHE A 287 6.49 18.58 5.86
N LEU A 288 7.05 17.55 5.23
CA LEU A 288 6.34 16.57 4.44
C LEU A 288 6.64 15.17 4.99
N PHE A 289 5.59 14.41 5.30
CA PHE A 289 5.72 13.05 5.81
C PHE A 289 5.52 12.00 4.73
N SER A 290 6.35 10.97 4.77
CA SER A 290 6.21 9.76 3.99
C SER A 290 4.81 9.16 4.16
N GLY A 291 4.23 8.67 3.08
CA GLY A 291 2.93 8.00 3.10
C GLY A 291 1.71 8.92 3.00
N THR A 292 1.87 10.22 3.22
CA THR A 292 0.82 11.23 2.98
C THR A 292 0.55 11.40 1.50
N LYS A 293 -0.61 11.94 1.15
CA LYS A 293 -1.03 12.14 -0.26
C LYS A 293 -1.20 13.61 -0.58
N VAL A 294 -0.74 14.03 -1.75
CA VAL A 294 -0.93 15.40 -2.22
C VAL A 294 -2.38 15.58 -2.65
N ALA A 295 -3.11 16.46 -1.96
CA ALA A 295 -4.51 16.76 -2.20
C ALA A 295 -4.70 17.84 -3.29
N ASP A 296 -3.90 18.91 -3.26
CA ASP A 296 -3.92 19.97 -4.28
C ASP A 296 -2.54 20.65 -4.39
N GLY A 297 -2.31 21.37 -5.48
CA GLY A 297 -1.08 22.12 -5.74
C GLY A 297 0.09 21.30 -6.28
N VAL A 298 1.25 21.96 -6.37
CA VAL A 298 2.51 21.38 -6.87
C VAL A 298 3.64 21.84 -5.97
N GLY A 299 4.55 20.93 -5.65
CA GLY A 299 5.68 21.23 -4.77
C GLY A 299 6.95 20.47 -5.13
N ARG A 300 8.09 21.03 -4.75
CA ARG A 300 9.38 20.37 -4.72
C ARG A 300 9.76 20.09 -3.26
N MET A 301 10.21 18.88 -3.00
CA MET A 301 10.59 18.41 -1.68
C MET A 301 12.05 17.95 -1.67
N LEU A 302 12.80 18.33 -0.65
CA LEU A 302 14.12 17.78 -0.35
C LEU A 302 13.96 16.58 0.58
N VAL A 303 14.44 15.40 0.18
CA VAL A 303 14.39 14.20 1.02
C VAL A 303 15.38 14.33 2.17
N THR A 304 14.92 14.10 3.40
CA THR A 304 15.75 14.21 4.61
C THR A 304 15.94 12.88 5.33
N SER A 305 14.93 12.01 5.32
CA SER A 305 14.97 10.69 5.96
C SER A 305 14.26 9.67 5.09
N VAL A 306 14.82 8.46 5.00
CA VAL A 306 14.31 7.37 4.16
C VAL A 306 14.10 6.08 4.95
N GLY A 307 13.23 5.20 4.46
CA GLY A 307 13.03 3.86 4.99
C GLY A 307 12.55 3.85 6.44
N MET A 308 13.25 3.11 7.29
CA MET A 308 12.94 2.96 8.72
C MET A 308 13.11 4.24 9.54
N ASN A 309 13.82 5.24 9.00
CA ASN A 309 14.04 6.51 9.67
C ASN A 309 12.88 7.50 9.45
N THR A 310 11.90 7.14 8.63
CA THR A 310 10.70 7.96 8.45
C THR A 310 9.67 7.71 9.56
N THR A 311 8.82 8.71 9.84
CA THR A 311 7.68 8.55 10.78
C THR A 311 6.79 7.38 10.36
N TRP A 312 6.45 7.32 9.08
CA TRP A 312 5.66 6.25 8.48
C TRP A 312 6.35 4.89 8.56
N GLY A 313 7.66 4.80 8.29
CA GLY A 313 8.41 3.57 8.37
C GLY A 313 8.40 2.95 9.77
N SER A 314 8.53 3.80 10.80
CA SER A 314 8.42 3.35 12.20
C SER A 314 7.01 2.81 12.52
N MET A 315 5.96 3.49 12.07
CA MET A 315 4.56 3.09 12.26
C MET A 315 4.22 1.79 11.50
N MET A 316 4.60 1.72 10.21
CA MET A 316 4.32 0.59 9.33
C MET A 316 5.04 -0.69 9.78
N SER A 317 6.23 -0.57 10.39
CA SER A 317 6.94 -1.72 10.95
C SER A 317 6.21 -2.37 12.14
N THR A 318 5.40 -1.59 12.85
CA THR A 318 4.55 -2.08 13.95
C THR A 318 3.31 -2.78 13.40
N ILE A 319 2.67 -2.19 12.39
CA ILE A 319 1.44 -2.71 11.75
C ILE A 319 1.70 -3.98 10.93
N SER A 320 2.86 -4.05 10.23
CA SER A 320 3.21 -5.19 9.37
C SER A 320 3.45 -6.49 10.13
N ARG A 321 3.42 -6.48 11.47
CA ARG A 321 3.46 -7.70 12.30
C ARG A 321 2.13 -8.46 12.30
N ASP A 322 1.02 -7.82 11.91
CA ASP A 322 -0.35 -8.37 11.95
C ASP A 322 -0.95 -8.72 10.59
N SER A 323 -0.16 -8.80 9.51
CA SER A 323 -0.64 -9.05 8.15
C SER A 323 -1.05 -10.51 7.86
N ASN A 324 -1.72 -11.19 8.79
CA ASN A 324 -2.25 -12.55 8.61
C ASN A 324 -3.77 -12.52 8.35
N GLU A 325 -4.22 -11.65 7.43
CA GLU A 325 -5.61 -11.61 6.99
C GLU A 325 -5.94 -12.90 6.22
N GLN A 326 -6.82 -13.75 6.79
CA GLN A 326 -7.31 -14.97 6.14
C GLN A 326 -8.25 -14.64 4.97
N THR A 327 -8.24 -15.44 3.90
CA THR A 327 -9.21 -15.27 2.81
C THR A 327 -10.62 -15.72 3.24
N PRO A 328 -11.69 -15.17 2.63
CA PRO A 328 -13.06 -15.58 2.96
C PRO A 328 -13.30 -17.08 2.75
N LEU A 329 -12.74 -17.68 1.69
CA LEU A 329 -12.77 -19.13 1.45
C LEU A 329 -12.01 -19.88 2.56
N GLN A 330 -10.83 -19.40 2.95
CA GLN A 330 -10.05 -20.01 4.01
C GLN A 330 -10.82 -20.00 5.34
N ALA A 331 -11.50 -18.90 5.67
CA ALA A 331 -12.34 -18.81 6.86
C ALA A 331 -13.51 -19.82 6.83
N ARG A 332 -14.17 -19.98 5.67
CA ARG A 332 -15.25 -20.96 5.49
C ARG A 332 -14.75 -22.40 5.58
N LEU A 333 -13.60 -22.70 4.96
CA LEU A 333 -12.99 -24.03 5.01
C LEU A 333 -12.44 -24.37 6.40
N ASN A 334 -11.91 -23.39 7.13
CA ASN A 334 -11.52 -23.58 8.54
C ASN A 334 -12.73 -23.91 9.41
N LYS A 335 -13.89 -23.28 9.17
CA LYS A 335 -15.15 -23.61 9.86
C LYS A 335 -15.65 -25.02 9.53
N LEU A 336 -15.52 -25.46 8.28
CA LEU A 336 -15.83 -26.83 7.86
C LEU A 336 -14.87 -27.83 8.50
N THR A 337 -13.57 -27.58 8.43
CA THR A 337 -12.51 -28.42 9.03
C THR A 337 -12.72 -28.56 10.54
N SER A 338 -13.07 -27.48 11.24
CA SER A 338 -13.39 -27.52 12.67
C SER A 338 -14.64 -28.36 12.96
N SER A 339 -15.68 -28.26 12.14
CA SER A 339 -16.89 -29.07 12.29
C SER A 339 -16.61 -30.56 12.06
N ILE A 340 -15.88 -30.90 10.99
CA ILE A 340 -15.46 -32.27 10.68
C ILE A 340 -14.58 -32.83 11.80
N GLY A 341 -13.63 -32.04 12.31
CA GLY A 341 -12.77 -32.44 13.43
C GLY A 341 -13.56 -32.73 14.71
N LYS A 342 -14.58 -31.93 15.04
CA LYS A 342 -15.46 -32.19 16.20
C LYS A 342 -16.25 -33.49 16.05
N VAL A 343 -16.79 -33.75 14.86
CA VAL A 343 -17.52 -35.00 14.57
C VAL A 343 -16.56 -36.19 14.62
N GLY A 344 -15.39 -36.07 13.98
CA GLY A 344 -14.35 -37.10 14.00
C GLY A 344 -13.88 -37.45 15.40
N LEU A 345 -13.67 -36.44 16.26
CA LEU A 345 -13.32 -36.63 17.66
C LEU A 345 -14.43 -37.33 18.45
N ALA A 346 -15.70 -36.97 18.21
CA ALA A 346 -16.83 -37.61 18.86
C ALA A 346 -16.96 -39.09 18.47
N VAL A 347 -16.78 -39.42 17.18
CA VAL A 347 -16.80 -40.81 16.69
C VAL A 347 -15.61 -41.59 17.25
N ALA A 348 -14.39 -41.03 17.21
CA ALA A 348 -13.21 -41.67 17.77
C ALA A 348 -13.36 -41.96 19.27
N PHE A 349 -13.90 -41.02 20.03
CA PHE A 349 -14.20 -41.21 21.45
C PHE A 349 -15.24 -42.31 21.67
N LEU A 350 -16.31 -42.33 20.88
CA LEU A 350 -17.35 -43.37 20.96
C LEU A 350 -16.78 -44.76 20.66
N VAL A 351 -15.97 -44.89 19.60
CA VAL A 351 -15.31 -46.15 19.24
C VAL A 351 -14.35 -46.60 20.35
N LEU A 352 -13.56 -45.68 20.92
CA LEU A 352 -12.67 -45.97 22.03
C LEU A 352 -13.43 -46.52 23.24
N VAL A 353 -14.54 -45.88 23.62
CA VAL A 353 -15.38 -46.36 24.74
C VAL A 353 -15.96 -47.73 24.44
N VAL A 354 -16.48 -47.96 23.23
CA VAL A 354 -17.06 -49.25 22.83
C VAL A 354 -16.00 -50.36 22.85
N LEU A 355 -14.80 -50.10 22.33
CA LEU A 355 -13.70 -51.07 22.33
C LEU A 355 -13.19 -51.36 23.74
N LEU A 356 -13.06 -50.34 24.60
CA LEU A 356 -12.70 -50.54 26.01
C LEU A 356 -13.76 -51.37 26.74
N VAL A 357 -15.05 -51.07 26.56
CA VAL A 357 -16.13 -51.84 27.19
C VAL A 357 -16.13 -53.28 26.69
N ARG A 358 -15.96 -53.52 25.38
CA ARG A 358 -15.86 -54.87 24.82
C ARG A 358 -14.67 -55.65 25.37
N TYR A 359 -13.52 -54.99 25.48
CA TYR A 359 -12.30 -55.55 26.04
C TYR A 359 -12.51 -55.96 27.50
N PHE A 360 -12.98 -55.06 28.36
CA PHE A 360 -13.22 -55.35 29.78
C PHE A 360 -14.39 -56.32 30.04
N THR A 361 -15.36 -56.43 29.12
CA THR A 361 -16.47 -57.39 29.22
C THR A 361 -16.06 -58.80 28.76
N GLY A 362 -14.82 -58.99 28.28
CA GLY A 362 -14.30 -60.29 27.84
C GLY A 362 -14.92 -60.80 26.53
N ASN A 363 -15.54 -59.92 25.74
CA ASN A 363 -16.22 -60.28 24.50
C ASN A 363 -15.30 -60.14 23.26
N THR A 364 -14.04 -59.74 23.47
CA THR A 364 -12.98 -59.71 22.45
C THR A 364 -12.28 -61.06 22.40
N LYS A 365 -12.18 -61.64 21.20
CA LYS A 365 -11.56 -62.95 20.96
C LYS A 365 -10.30 -62.75 20.11
N ASP A 366 -9.21 -63.36 20.54
CA ASP A 366 -7.94 -63.43 19.81
C ASP A 366 -8.08 -64.31 18.54
N GLU A 367 -7.10 -64.29 17.64
CA GLU A 367 -7.05 -65.10 16.40
C GLU A 367 -7.21 -66.60 16.66
N ASN A 368 -6.87 -67.03 17.88
CA ASN A 368 -7.00 -68.40 18.37
C ASN A 368 -8.36 -68.72 19.02
N GLY A 369 -9.33 -67.80 18.98
CA GLY A 369 -10.68 -67.97 19.52
C GLY A 369 -10.82 -67.83 21.04
N ASN A 370 -9.74 -67.48 21.74
CA ASN A 370 -9.71 -67.32 23.19
C ASN A 370 -10.09 -65.89 23.61
N THR A 371 -10.78 -65.73 24.74
CA THR A 371 -11.13 -64.40 25.29
C THR A 371 -9.87 -63.68 25.79
N GLU A 372 -9.55 -62.52 25.21
CA GLU A 372 -8.35 -61.73 25.54
C GLU A 372 -8.31 -61.27 27.01
N PHE A 373 -9.48 -61.04 27.60
CA PHE A 373 -9.60 -60.60 29.00
C PHE A 373 -10.27 -61.69 29.84
N ASN A 374 -9.50 -62.31 30.72
CA ASN A 374 -10.00 -63.22 31.76
C ASN A 374 -9.45 -62.77 33.12
N GLY A 375 -10.31 -62.22 33.97
CA GLY A 375 -9.96 -61.49 35.20
C GLY A 375 -9.18 -62.26 36.28
N SER A 376 -8.76 -63.49 36.00
CA SER A 376 -7.95 -64.34 36.88
C SER A 376 -6.59 -64.76 36.29
N LYS A 377 -6.28 -64.53 35.00
CA LYS A 377 -5.05 -65.08 34.36
C LYS A 377 -4.27 -64.12 33.45
N THR A 378 -4.74 -62.90 33.23
CA THR A 378 -4.04 -61.94 32.36
C THR A 378 -2.93 -61.20 33.11
N LYS A 379 -1.75 -61.11 32.50
CA LYS A 379 -0.64 -60.29 33.03
C LYS A 379 -0.93 -58.82 32.77
N SER A 380 -0.45 -57.94 33.66
CA SER A 380 -0.63 -56.49 33.53
C SER A 380 0.00 -55.92 32.25
N ASP A 381 1.04 -56.56 31.72
CA ASP A 381 1.71 -56.15 30.49
C ASP A 381 0.82 -56.34 29.24
N ASP A 382 0.12 -57.49 29.13
CA ASP A 382 -0.76 -57.78 27.99
C ASP A 382 -1.97 -56.82 27.96
N ILE A 383 -2.47 -56.43 29.13
CA ILE A 383 -3.56 -55.45 29.28
C ILE A 383 -3.14 -54.09 28.74
N ILE A 384 -1.91 -53.67 29.03
CA ILE A 384 -1.40 -52.38 28.58
C ILE A 384 -1.21 -52.40 27.05
N ASN A 385 -0.71 -53.49 26.47
CA ASN A 385 -0.53 -53.62 25.02
C ASN A 385 -1.86 -53.55 24.26
N SER A 386 -2.89 -54.29 24.70
CA SER A 386 -4.22 -54.22 24.06
C SER A 386 -4.85 -52.83 24.18
N VAL A 387 -4.71 -52.17 25.33
CA VAL A 387 -5.22 -50.80 25.52
C VAL A 387 -4.49 -49.78 24.64
N VAL A 388 -3.17 -49.93 24.47
CA VAL A 388 -2.38 -49.09 23.56
C VAL A 388 -2.84 -49.28 22.12
N GLY A 389 -3.12 -50.52 21.68
CA GLY A 389 -3.70 -50.81 20.37
C GLY A 389 -5.07 -50.14 20.15
N ILE A 390 -5.94 -50.19 21.16
CA ILE A 390 -7.26 -49.53 21.13
C ILE A 390 -7.11 -48.00 21.06
N ILE A 391 -6.17 -47.41 21.80
CA ILE A 391 -5.86 -45.98 21.75
C ILE A 391 -5.30 -45.60 20.38
N ALA A 392 -4.38 -46.40 19.83
CA ALA A 392 -3.82 -46.17 18.49
C ALA A 392 -4.91 -46.18 17.42
N ALA A 393 -5.87 -47.10 17.49
CA ALA A 393 -7.02 -47.16 16.59
C ALA A 393 -7.95 -45.93 16.71
N ALA A 394 -8.13 -45.38 17.92
CA ALA A 394 -8.89 -44.14 18.09
C ALA A 394 -8.14 -42.93 17.50
N VAL A 395 -6.82 -42.87 17.68
CA VAL A 395 -5.97 -41.80 17.12
C VAL A 395 -5.92 -41.86 15.60
N THR A 396 -5.86 -43.05 14.98
CA THR A 396 -5.89 -43.16 13.52
C THR A 396 -7.20 -42.63 12.93
N ILE A 397 -8.35 -42.84 13.59
CA ILE A 397 -9.64 -42.26 13.19
C ILE A 397 -9.58 -40.73 13.21
N VAL A 398 -8.99 -40.12 14.26
CA VAL A 398 -8.85 -38.66 14.36
C VAL A 398 -7.99 -38.10 13.23
N VAL A 399 -6.86 -38.75 12.94
CA VAL A 399 -5.91 -38.32 11.89
C VAL A 399 -6.53 -38.42 10.50
N VAL A 400 -7.27 -39.49 10.21
CA VAL A 400 -8.01 -39.64 8.95
C VAL A 400 -9.14 -38.62 8.84
N ALA A 401 -9.76 -38.23 9.95
CA ALA A 401 -10.88 -37.30 9.97
C ALA A 401 -10.47 -35.83 9.78
N ILE A 402 -9.24 -35.42 10.11
CA ILE A 402 -8.81 -34.02 10.01
C ILE A 402 -8.11 -33.79 8.66
N PRO A 403 -8.73 -33.06 7.70
CA PRO A 403 -8.14 -32.81 6.39
C PRO A 403 -7.09 -31.70 6.45
N GLU A 404 -5.90 -32.00 6.97
CA GLU A 404 -4.77 -31.05 7.07
C GLU A 404 -4.34 -30.47 5.71
N GLY A 405 -4.57 -31.21 4.62
CA GLY A 405 -4.24 -30.78 3.26
C GLY A 405 -5.18 -29.72 2.68
N LEU A 406 -6.36 -29.49 3.26
CA LEU A 406 -7.38 -28.62 2.67
C LEU A 406 -6.96 -27.13 2.67
N PRO A 407 -6.49 -26.53 3.78
CA PRO A 407 -5.99 -25.15 3.76
C PRO A 407 -4.77 -24.96 2.86
N LEU A 408 -3.92 -25.99 2.77
CA LEU A 408 -2.72 -25.99 1.94
C LEU A 408 -3.07 -26.01 0.44
N ALA A 409 -4.02 -26.87 0.04
CA ALA A 409 -4.48 -26.97 -1.35
C ALA A 409 -5.05 -25.64 -1.86
N VAL A 410 -5.82 -24.94 -1.02
CA VAL A 410 -6.39 -23.63 -1.34
C VAL A 410 -5.29 -22.60 -1.54
N THR A 411 -4.33 -22.53 -0.62
CA THR A 411 -3.28 -21.52 -0.71
C THR A 411 -2.34 -21.78 -1.88
N LEU A 412 -2.09 -23.04 -2.24
CA LEU A 412 -1.33 -23.41 -3.44
C LEU A 412 -2.09 -23.04 -4.72
N THR A 413 -3.39 -23.33 -4.79
CA THR A 413 -4.23 -22.99 -5.94
C THR A 413 -4.29 -21.47 -6.14
N LEU A 414 -4.47 -20.71 -5.05
CA LEU A 414 -4.44 -19.24 -5.09
C LEU A 414 -3.06 -18.71 -5.51
N ALA A 415 -1.97 -19.26 -4.99
CA ALA A 415 -0.61 -18.87 -5.40
C ALA A 415 -0.34 -19.13 -6.88
N TYR A 416 -0.80 -20.27 -7.41
CA TYR A 416 -0.71 -20.58 -8.83
C TYR A 416 -1.55 -19.63 -9.69
N SER A 417 -2.80 -19.36 -9.29
CA SER A 417 -3.67 -18.40 -9.96
C SER A 417 -3.06 -17.00 -9.98
N MET A 418 -2.49 -16.53 -8.87
CA MET A 418 -1.79 -15.24 -8.82
C MET A 418 -0.58 -15.20 -9.75
N LYS A 419 0.21 -16.27 -9.82
CA LYS A 419 1.35 -16.34 -10.75
C LYS A 419 0.89 -16.20 -12.20
N ARG A 420 -0.22 -16.84 -12.55
CA ARG A 420 -0.81 -16.72 -13.89
C ARG A 420 -1.35 -15.31 -14.13
N MET A 421 -2.09 -14.74 -13.18
CA MET A 421 -2.60 -13.35 -13.27
C MET A 421 -1.48 -12.33 -13.43
N MET A 422 -0.35 -12.51 -12.74
CA MET A 422 0.82 -11.65 -12.91
C MET A 422 1.45 -11.76 -14.31
N ALA A 423 1.45 -12.94 -14.92
CA ALA A 423 1.90 -13.08 -16.30
C ALA A 423 1.01 -12.26 -17.25
N ASP A 424 -0.28 -12.17 -16.94
CA ASP A 424 -1.27 -11.35 -17.64
C ASP A 424 -1.26 -9.87 -17.22
N GLN A 425 -0.20 -9.40 -16.54
CA GLN A 425 -0.05 -8.03 -16.01
C GLN A 425 -1.10 -7.62 -14.96
N ALA A 426 -1.85 -8.57 -14.39
CA ALA A 426 -2.80 -8.36 -13.30
C ALA A 426 -2.16 -8.69 -11.96
N MET A 427 -1.64 -7.66 -11.28
CA MET A 427 -0.94 -7.81 -10.01
C MET A 427 -1.92 -7.87 -8.82
N VAL A 428 -1.90 -8.99 -8.09
CA VAL A 428 -2.72 -9.19 -6.89
C VAL A 428 -1.90 -8.87 -5.63
N ARG A 429 -2.24 -7.78 -4.93
CA ARG A 429 -1.55 -7.36 -3.69
C ARG A 429 -1.97 -8.15 -2.46
N LYS A 430 -3.24 -8.56 -2.40
CA LYS A 430 -3.83 -9.35 -1.30
C LYS A 430 -4.40 -10.64 -1.86
N LEU A 431 -4.02 -11.78 -1.26
CA LEU A 431 -4.52 -13.12 -1.63
C LEU A 431 -6.06 -13.19 -1.63
N SER A 432 -6.69 -12.55 -0.64
CA SER A 432 -8.15 -12.49 -0.51
C SER A 432 -8.83 -11.77 -1.68
N ALA A 433 -8.17 -10.80 -2.32
CA ALA A 433 -8.73 -10.03 -3.42
C ALA A 433 -8.99 -10.88 -4.66
N CYS A 434 -8.18 -11.91 -4.91
CA CYS A 434 -8.39 -12.83 -6.03
C CYS A 434 -9.75 -13.55 -5.94
N GLU A 435 -10.15 -13.92 -4.74
CA GLU A 435 -11.44 -14.58 -4.48
C GLU A 435 -12.59 -13.58 -4.55
N THR A 436 -12.42 -12.42 -3.91
CA THR A 436 -13.42 -11.34 -3.92
C THR A 436 -13.74 -10.87 -5.35
N MET A 437 -12.73 -10.78 -6.22
CA MET A 437 -12.93 -10.40 -7.62
C MET A 437 -13.87 -11.36 -8.36
N GLY A 438 -13.79 -12.67 -8.09
CA GLY A 438 -14.69 -13.67 -8.68
C GLY A 438 -16.14 -13.57 -8.22
N SER A 439 -16.41 -12.86 -7.12
CA SER A 439 -17.76 -12.62 -6.58
C SER A 439 -18.25 -11.18 -6.81
N THR A 440 -17.56 -10.42 -7.66
CA THR A 440 -17.86 -9.00 -7.87
C THR A 440 -19.10 -8.82 -8.74
N THR A 441 -20.12 -8.16 -8.19
CA THR A 441 -21.37 -7.84 -8.91
C THR A 441 -21.36 -6.44 -9.51
N THR A 442 -20.57 -5.52 -8.94
CA THR A 442 -20.48 -4.12 -9.40
C THR A 442 -19.03 -3.68 -9.38
N ILE A 443 -18.56 -3.13 -10.49
CA ILE A 443 -17.24 -2.52 -10.63
C ILE A 443 -17.41 -1.01 -10.66
N CYS A 444 -16.97 -0.35 -9.59
CA CYS A 444 -16.80 1.10 -9.57
C CYS A 444 -15.43 1.43 -10.13
N THR A 445 -15.39 2.02 -11.32
CA THR A 445 -14.13 2.43 -11.98
C THR A 445 -14.06 3.94 -12.12
N ASP A 446 -12.88 4.50 -11.90
CA ASP A 446 -12.56 5.84 -12.42
C ASP A 446 -12.42 5.77 -13.94
N LYS A 447 -12.64 6.89 -14.63
CA LYS A 447 -12.43 7.04 -16.07
C LYS A 447 -10.96 7.32 -16.36
N THR A 448 -10.41 8.36 -15.74
CA THR A 448 -9.11 8.91 -16.09
C THR A 448 -8.00 7.96 -15.67
N GLY A 449 -7.18 7.52 -16.61
CA GLY A 449 -6.06 6.59 -16.35
C GLY A 449 -6.44 5.13 -16.18
N THR A 450 -7.70 4.81 -15.93
CA THR A 450 -8.19 3.41 -15.93
C THR A 450 -8.76 3.03 -17.29
N LEU A 451 -9.84 3.68 -17.73
CA LEU A 451 -10.44 3.42 -19.05
C LEU A 451 -9.70 4.15 -20.17
N THR A 452 -9.07 5.27 -19.83
CA THR A 452 -8.30 6.08 -20.76
C THR A 452 -6.80 5.87 -20.57
N LEU A 453 -6.02 6.23 -21.59
CA LEU A 453 -4.56 6.10 -21.56
C LEU A 453 -3.91 7.14 -20.63
N ASN A 454 -4.67 8.14 -20.14
CA ASN A 454 -4.15 9.32 -19.45
C ASN A 454 -3.04 10.01 -20.27
N GLN A 455 -3.19 9.94 -21.58
CA GLN A 455 -2.30 10.54 -22.57
C GLN A 455 -3.13 11.55 -23.36
N MET A 456 -3.37 12.69 -22.72
CA MET A 456 -4.11 13.78 -23.34
C MET A 456 -3.43 14.18 -24.65
N LYS A 457 -4.24 14.44 -25.68
CA LYS A 457 -3.79 14.99 -26.95
C LYS A 457 -4.66 16.17 -27.33
N VAL A 458 -4.04 17.22 -27.85
CA VAL A 458 -4.79 18.32 -28.47
C VAL A 458 -5.35 17.79 -29.79
N THR A 459 -6.67 17.79 -29.94
CA THR A 459 -7.33 17.34 -31.18
C THR A 459 -7.88 18.50 -31.97
N LYS A 460 -8.40 19.53 -31.29
CA LYS A 460 -9.01 20.71 -31.92
C LYS A 460 -8.33 21.96 -31.43
N PHE A 461 -8.10 22.91 -32.34
CA PHE A 461 -7.64 24.25 -32.01
C PHE A 461 -8.45 25.27 -32.79
N TRP A 462 -8.96 26.28 -32.07
CA TRP A 462 -9.73 27.37 -32.60
C TRP A 462 -9.06 28.69 -32.25
N LEU A 463 -8.95 29.54 -33.25
CA LEU A 463 -8.46 30.90 -33.12
C LEU A 463 -9.55 31.83 -33.66
N GLY A 464 -10.13 32.66 -32.80
CA GLY A 464 -11.36 33.38 -33.14
C GLY A 464 -12.48 32.41 -33.54
N ARG A 465 -13.12 32.65 -34.68
CA ARG A 465 -14.28 31.86 -35.16
C ARG A 465 -13.91 30.65 -36.02
N GLU A 466 -12.64 30.41 -36.27
CA GLU A 466 -12.21 29.43 -37.29
C GLU A 466 -11.46 28.27 -36.65
N SER A 467 -11.75 27.06 -37.13
CA SER A 467 -10.99 25.86 -36.78
C SER A 467 -9.70 25.84 -37.57
N MET A 468 -8.59 25.60 -36.87
CA MET A 468 -7.26 25.54 -37.49
C MET A 468 -6.91 24.16 -38.05
N GLU A 469 -7.78 23.16 -37.92
CA GLU A 469 -7.61 21.84 -38.53
C GLU A 469 -7.51 21.91 -40.07
N GLU A 470 -8.18 22.89 -40.71
CA GLU A 470 -8.28 22.98 -42.18
C GLU A 470 -7.28 23.95 -42.82
N ARG A 471 -6.75 24.93 -42.08
CA ARG A 471 -5.93 26.03 -42.66
C ARG A 471 -4.43 25.97 -42.37
N GLY A 472 -4.00 25.10 -41.45
CA GLY A 472 -2.61 24.96 -41.05
C GLY A 472 -2.07 26.16 -40.25
N PHE A 473 -1.06 25.90 -39.43
CA PHE A 473 -0.55 26.85 -38.42
C PHE A 473 0.24 28.04 -39.01
N THR A 474 0.72 27.91 -40.25
CA THR A 474 1.50 28.96 -40.96
C THR A 474 0.69 30.20 -41.29
N SER A 475 -0.64 30.12 -41.20
CA SER A 475 -1.56 31.23 -41.51
C SER A 475 -1.80 32.18 -40.33
N ILE A 476 -1.24 31.88 -39.15
CA ILE A 476 -1.44 32.65 -37.92
C ILE A 476 -0.48 33.83 -37.87
N ALA A 477 -0.97 35.01 -37.49
CA ALA A 477 -0.13 36.18 -37.30
C ALA A 477 0.95 35.96 -36.22
N VAL A 478 2.18 36.38 -36.51
CA VAL A 478 3.37 36.13 -35.67
C VAL A 478 3.20 36.67 -34.25
N ASN A 479 2.51 37.80 -34.09
CA ASN A 479 2.22 38.41 -32.79
C ASN A 479 1.33 37.52 -31.90
N VAL A 480 0.29 36.89 -32.48
CA VAL A 480 -0.60 35.97 -31.74
C VAL A 480 0.14 34.68 -31.40
N LEU A 481 0.98 34.20 -32.32
CA LEU A 481 1.81 33.02 -32.09
C LEU A 481 2.79 33.23 -30.93
N GLU A 482 3.46 34.39 -30.88
CA GLU A 482 4.37 34.74 -29.77
C GLU A 482 3.63 34.81 -28.42
N LEU A 483 2.44 35.43 -28.39
CA LEU A 483 1.62 35.49 -27.17
C LEU A 483 1.15 34.09 -26.73
N LEU A 484 0.78 33.23 -27.68
CA LEU A 484 0.38 31.86 -27.38
C LEU A 484 1.58 31.03 -26.88
N HIS A 485 2.76 31.21 -27.48
CA HIS A 485 4.01 30.59 -27.01
C HIS A 485 4.36 31.02 -25.58
N GLN A 486 4.21 32.30 -25.25
CA GLN A 486 4.37 32.79 -23.87
C GLN A 486 3.33 32.17 -22.93
N GLY A 487 2.05 32.19 -23.32
CA GLY A 487 0.95 31.64 -22.53
C GLY A 487 1.00 30.13 -22.32
N VAL A 488 1.61 29.37 -23.24
CA VAL A 488 1.80 27.92 -23.10
C VAL A 488 3.11 27.58 -22.39
N GLY A 489 4.21 28.19 -22.83
CA GLY A 489 5.56 27.85 -22.37
C GLY A 489 5.90 28.37 -20.97
N LEU A 490 5.28 29.48 -20.53
CA LEU A 490 5.54 30.06 -19.20
C LEU A 490 4.44 29.74 -18.17
N ASN A 491 3.23 29.40 -18.61
CA ASN A 491 2.12 28.99 -17.73
C ASN A 491 2.06 27.45 -17.60
N THR A 492 3.20 26.84 -17.28
CA THR A 492 3.32 25.39 -17.13
C THR A 492 4.35 25.06 -16.06
N THR A 493 4.10 23.98 -15.32
CA THR A 493 5.10 23.37 -14.43
C THR A 493 5.93 22.29 -15.14
N GLY A 494 5.56 21.96 -16.38
CA GLY A 494 6.23 20.99 -17.22
C GLY A 494 7.56 21.50 -17.78
N SER A 495 8.40 20.55 -18.19
CA SER A 495 9.69 20.83 -18.82
C SER A 495 9.80 20.04 -20.12
N VAL A 496 10.49 20.64 -21.10
CA VAL A 496 10.83 19.99 -22.36
C VAL A 496 12.32 19.70 -22.30
N TYR A 497 12.70 18.44 -22.49
CA TYR A 497 14.09 18.03 -22.53
C TYR A 497 14.41 17.37 -23.87
N ARG A 498 15.60 17.68 -24.39
CA ARG A 498 16.13 17.07 -25.61
C ARG A 498 17.61 16.76 -25.40
N SER A 499 17.96 15.47 -25.41
CA SER A 499 19.35 15.02 -25.19
C SER A 499 20.27 15.40 -26.35
N THR A 500 19.79 15.29 -27.59
CA THR A 500 20.56 15.58 -28.82
C THR A 500 19.60 16.05 -29.91
N SER A 501 20.08 16.81 -30.90
CA SER A 501 19.24 17.38 -31.98
C SER A 501 18.47 16.34 -32.80
N GLU A 502 18.85 15.05 -32.76
CA GLU A 502 18.16 13.94 -33.44
C GLU A 502 17.27 13.10 -32.51
N ALA A 503 17.37 13.29 -31.18
CA ALA A 503 16.56 12.56 -30.20
C ALA A 503 15.12 13.10 -30.14
N GLU A 504 14.17 12.23 -29.79
CA GLU A 504 12.78 12.60 -29.53
C GLU A 504 12.67 13.55 -28.33
N PHE A 505 11.68 14.44 -28.36
CA PHE A 505 11.41 15.35 -27.25
C PHE A 505 10.80 14.61 -26.06
N GLU A 506 11.43 14.73 -24.90
CA GLU A 506 10.87 14.25 -23.64
C GLU A 506 10.09 15.38 -22.97
N PHE A 507 8.78 15.16 -22.80
CA PHE A 507 7.88 16.11 -22.14
C PHE A 507 7.51 15.62 -20.74
N SER A 508 7.76 16.47 -19.73
CA SER A 508 7.39 16.29 -18.33
C SER A 508 6.29 17.26 -17.92
N GLY A 509 5.48 16.90 -16.93
CA GLY A 509 4.37 17.73 -16.43
C GLY A 509 3.12 16.91 -16.10
N SER A 510 1.99 17.57 -15.84
CA SER A 510 0.69 16.89 -15.79
C SER A 510 0.29 16.39 -17.19
N PRO A 511 -0.59 15.38 -17.34
CA PRO A 511 -1.04 14.89 -18.64
C PRO A 511 -1.56 16.00 -19.57
N THR A 512 -2.30 16.96 -19.01
CA THR A 512 -2.83 18.11 -19.76
C THR A 512 -1.71 19.06 -20.21
N GLU A 513 -0.78 19.42 -19.32
CA GLU A 513 0.35 20.27 -19.69
C GLU A 513 1.27 19.59 -20.71
N LYS A 514 1.53 18.29 -20.55
CA LYS A 514 2.31 17.49 -21.48
C LYS A 514 1.73 17.55 -22.89
N ALA A 515 0.40 17.42 -23.01
CA ALA A 515 -0.30 17.50 -24.29
C ALA A 515 -0.19 18.87 -24.95
N ILE A 516 -0.35 19.94 -24.16
CA ILE A 516 -0.28 21.32 -24.64
C ILE A 516 1.16 21.66 -25.04
N LEU A 517 2.15 21.23 -24.25
CA LEU A 517 3.56 21.43 -24.57
C LEU A 517 4.00 20.65 -25.80
N SER A 518 3.59 19.38 -25.91
CA SER A 518 3.89 18.59 -27.11
C SER A 518 3.26 19.21 -28.35
N TRP A 519 2.03 19.70 -28.24
CA TRP A 519 1.35 20.40 -29.32
C TRP A 519 2.09 21.70 -29.70
N ALA A 520 2.45 22.54 -28.72
CA ALA A 520 3.13 23.80 -29.01
C ALA A 520 4.54 23.60 -29.59
N VAL A 521 5.31 22.62 -29.14
CA VAL A 521 6.66 22.34 -29.66
C VAL A 521 6.59 21.69 -31.04
N LEU A 522 5.76 20.66 -31.22
CA LEU A 522 5.74 19.85 -32.45
C LEU A 522 4.92 20.48 -33.57
N GLU A 523 3.78 21.09 -33.27
CA GLU A 523 2.87 21.66 -34.28
C GLU A 523 3.05 23.17 -34.46
N LEU A 524 3.36 23.91 -33.39
CA LEU A 524 3.53 25.37 -33.43
C LEU A 524 4.99 25.84 -33.44
N ASN A 525 5.97 24.92 -33.55
CA ASN A 525 7.41 25.21 -33.57
C ASN A 525 7.88 26.12 -32.42
N MET A 526 7.34 25.90 -31.22
CA MET A 526 7.74 26.65 -30.02
C MET A 526 9.11 26.20 -29.50
N ASP A 527 9.99 27.16 -29.23
CA ASP A 527 11.26 26.93 -28.54
C ASP A 527 11.17 27.39 -27.06
N GLY A 528 11.05 26.41 -26.16
CA GLY A 528 10.87 26.65 -24.73
C GLY A 528 12.10 27.26 -24.03
N GLU A 529 13.31 26.93 -24.48
CA GLU A 529 14.55 27.48 -23.89
C GLU A 529 14.72 28.96 -24.24
N LYS A 530 14.44 29.31 -25.51
CA LYS A 530 14.47 30.70 -25.96
C LYS A 530 13.44 31.57 -25.22
N LEU A 531 12.25 31.03 -24.93
CA LEU A 531 11.20 31.72 -24.17
C LEU A 531 11.64 32.00 -22.73
N THR A 532 12.16 30.99 -22.03
CA THR A 532 12.61 31.14 -20.64
C THR A 532 13.83 32.06 -20.51
N GLN A 533 14.69 32.15 -21.53
CA GLN A 533 15.81 33.11 -21.53
C GLN A 533 15.38 34.55 -21.82
N SER A 534 14.39 34.75 -22.70
CA SER A 534 13.92 36.07 -23.13
C SER A 534 12.92 36.72 -22.16
N CYS A 535 12.27 35.92 -21.31
CA CYS A 535 11.18 36.33 -20.45
C CYS A 535 11.52 36.13 -18.97
N GLN A 536 11.14 37.07 -18.11
CA GLN A 536 11.22 36.97 -16.67
C GLN A 536 9.82 36.77 -16.08
N ILE A 537 9.63 35.70 -15.30
CA ILE A 537 8.39 35.45 -14.57
C ILE A 537 8.40 36.31 -13.31
N LEU A 538 7.37 37.15 -13.14
CA LEU A 538 7.19 38.00 -11.96
C LEU A 538 6.32 37.30 -10.91
N HIS A 539 5.25 36.65 -11.35
CA HIS A 539 4.32 35.94 -10.46
C HIS A 539 3.70 34.75 -11.19
N PHE A 540 3.55 33.62 -10.49
CA PHE A 540 2.87 32.44 -11.00
C PHE A 540 1.76 32.04 -10.03
N GLU A 541 0.55 31.88 -10.56
CA GLU A 541 -0.60 31.38 -9.83
C GLU A 541 -0.93 29.99 -10.34
N ALA A 542 -0.66 28.98 -9.51
CA ALA A 542 -0.94 27.59 -9.85
C ALA A 542 -2.43 27.33 -10.04
N PHE A 543 -2.72 26.22 -10.73
CA PHE A 543 -4.09 25.77 -10.92
C PHE A 543 -4.75 25.55 -9.56
N ASN A 544 -5.87 26.24 -9.35
CA ASN A 544 -6.69 26.07 -8.16
C ASN A 544 -8.00 25.36 -8.54
N SER A 545 -8.35 24.31 -7.80
CA SER A 545 -9.55 23.50 -8.08
C SER A 545 -10.87 24.28 -8.05
N MET A 546 -10.96 25.33 -7.23
CA MET A 546 -12.12 26.24 -7.15
C MET A 546 -12.18 27.18 -8.36
N LYS A 547 -11.04 27.79 -8.74
CA LYS A 547 -10.98 28.75 -9.86
C LYS A 547 -10.92 28.08 -11.23
N LYS A 548 -10.42 26.85 -11.30
CA LYS A 548 -10.22 26.05 -12.53
C LYS A 548 -9.37 26.74 -13.61
N MET A 549 -8.40 27.56 -13.16
CA MET A 549 -7.50 28.33 -14.01
C MET A 549 -6.14 28.51 -13.32
N SER A 550 -5.10 28.72 -14.12
CA SER A 550 -3.74 29.08 -13.71
C SER A 550 -3.29 30.32 -14.47
N GLY A 551 -2.49 31.16 -13.83
CA GLY A 551 -2.06 32.44 -14.35
C GLY A 551 -0.56 32.62 -14.24
N VAL A 552 0.05 33.33 -15.19
CA VAL A 552 1.43 33.78 -15.09
C VAL A 552 1.53 35.25 -15.48
N THR A 553 2.21 36.02 -14.65
CA THR A 553 2.56 37.41 -14.90
C THR A 553 4.04 37.45 -15.26
N MET A 554 4.35 37.98 -16.43
CA MET A 554 5.71 37.98 -16.97
C MET A 554 6.09 39.32 -17.59
N ARG A 555 7.40 39.52 -17.72
CA ARG A 555 8.02 40.66 -18.40
C ARG A 555 8.99 40.16 -19.44
N LYS A 556 8.93 40.71 -20.65
CA LYS A 556 9.94 40.44 -21.68
C LYS A 556 11.17 41.32 -21.43
N LYS A 557 12.37 40.74 -21.49
CA LYS A 557 13.62 41.49 -21.27
C LYS A 557 13.75 42.59 -22.33
N GLY A 558 13.75 43.85 -21.89
CA GLY A 558 13.83 45.03 -22.77
C GLY A 558 12.48 45.72 -23.06
N GLU A 559 11.36 45.21 -22.56
CA GLU A 559 10.05 45.87 -22.66
C GLU A 559 9.54 46.30 -21.27
N SER A 560 8.93 47.48 -21.19
CA SER A 560 8.31 48.03 -19.97
C SER A 560 6.85 47.61 -19.79
N MET A 561 6.40 46.61 -20.55
CA MET A 561 5.03 46.10 -20.51
C MET A 561 5.00 44.79 -19.75
N ILE A 562 4.05 44.67 -18.82
CA ILE A 562 3.79 43.44 -18.09
C ILE A 562 2.69 42.67 -18.84
N ASN A 563 2.97 41.43 -19.23
CA ASN A 563 1.97 40.56 -19.85
C ASN A 563 1.45 39.56 -18.81
N VAL A 564 0.14 39.51 -18.65
CA VAL A 564 -0.56 38.57 -17.79
C VAL A 564 -1.25 37.54 -18.67
N HIS A 565 -0.89 36.28 -18.53
CA HIS A 565 -1.44 35.15 -19.28
C HIS A 565 -2.24 34.23 -18.38
N TRP A 566 -3.45 33.88 -18.78
CA TRP A 566 -4.32 32.93 -18.10
C TRP A 566 -4.63 31.72 -18.97
N LYS A 567 -4.64 30.55 -18.34
CA LYS A 567 -4.99 29.26 -18.93
C LYS A 567 -6.01 28.58 -18.02
N GLY A 568 -7.10 28.07 -18.56
CA GLY A 568 -8.10 27.42 -17.72
C GLY A 568 -9.27 26.82 -18.47
N ALA A 569 -10.30 26.41 -17.73
CA ALA A 569 -11.55 25.95 -18.32
C ALA A 569 -12.13 27.01 -19.25
N ALA A 570 -12.48 26.62 -20.48
CA ALA A 570 -12.84 27.56 -21.53
C ALA A 570 -14.01 28.51 -21.15
N GLU A 571 -15.02 28.00 -20.45
CA GLU A 571 -16.16 28.79 -19.96
C GLU A 571 -15.72 29.90 -18.98
N MET A 572 -14.83 29.57 -18.04
CA MET A 572 -14.36 30.51 -17.00
C MET A 572 -13.48 31.62 -17.59
N ILE A 573 -12.62 31.26 -18.54
CA ILE A 573 -11.75 32.24 -19.23
C ILE A 573 -12.59 33.15 -20.14
N LEU A 574 -13.58 32.60 -20.85
CA LEU A 574 -14.46 33.38 -21.72
C LEU A 574 -15.24 34.45 -20.93
N GLU A 575 -15.68 34.15 -19.71
CA GLU A 575 -16.34 35.11 -18.81
C GLU A 575 -15.44 36.32 -18.47
N MET A 576 -14.12 36.13 -18.40
CA MET A 576 -13.15 37.20 -18.12
C MET A 576 -12.74 38.00 -19.36
N CYS A 577 -13.01 37.47 -20.56
CA CYS A 577 -12.61 38.08 -21.82
C CYS A 577 -13.61 39.14 -22.31
N SER A 578 -13.07 40.28 -22.75
CA SER A 578 -13.80 41.37 -23.39
C SER A 578 -13.50 41.48 -24.88
N ASN A 579 -12.33 41.00 -25.31
CA ASN A 579 -11.89 41.02 -26.70
C ASN A 579 -11.38 39.64 -27.12
N TYR A 580 -11.21 39.39 -28.42
CA TYR A 580 -10.55 38.21 -28.96
C TYR A 580 -9.64 38.57 -30.14
N TYR A 581 -8.64 37.72 -30.39
CA TYR A 581 -7.82 37.82 -31.61
C TYR A 581 -8.44 37.04 -32.76
N ASP A 582 -8.44 37.67 -33.93
CA ASP A 582 -8.66 36.98 -35.20
C ASP A 582 -7.35 36.36 -35.72
N PHE A 583 -7.43 35.46 -36.71
CA PHE A 583 -6.25 34.82 -37.31
C PHE A 583 -5.24 35.82 -37.92
N SER A 584 -5.74 36.97 -38.35
CA SER A 584 -4.94 38.10 -38.86
C SER A 584 -4.23 38.91 -37.77
N GLY A 585 -4.41 38.58 -36.50
CA GLY A 585 -3.81 39.30 -35.37
C GLY A 585 -4.52 40.60 -34.99
N LYS A 586 -5.71 40.88 -35.55
CA LYS A 586 -6.54 42.02 -35.17
C LYS A 586 -7.40 41.70 -33.95
N ILE A 587 -7.50 42.66 -33.04
CA ILE A 587 -8.34 42.58 -31.84
C ILE A 587 -9.78 42.96 -32.23
N LYS A 588 -10.75 42.13 -31.85
CA LYS A 588 -12.19 42.38 -32.02
C LYS A 588 -12.90 42.30 -30.65
N PRO A 589 -13.92 43.13 -30.40
CA PRO A 589 -14.71 43.02 -29.17
C PRO A 589 -15.54 41.74 -29.14
N ILE A 590 -15.74 41.17 -27.95
CA ILE A 590 -16.67 40.08 -27.70
C ILE A 590 -18.02 40.68 -27.29
N ASP A 591 -18.89 40.87 -28.28
CA ASP A 591 -20.28 41.23 -28.07
C ASP A 591 -21.10 40.01 -27.59
N ASP A 592 -22.33 40.21 -27.12
CA ASP A 592 -23.18 39.11 -26.62
C ASP A 592 -23.42 38.01 -27.67
N VAL A 593 -23.57 38.40 -28.93
CA VAL A 593 -23.72 37.47 -30.07
C VAL A 593 -22.44 36.64 -30.27
N GLU A 594 -21.28 37.24 -30.07
CA GLU A 594 -19.99 36.54 -30.20
C GLU A 594 -19.76 35.60 -29.04
N ARG A 595 -20.11 36.04 -27.82
CA ARG A 595 -20.05 35.22 -26.61
C ARG A 595 -20.91 33.98 -26.75
N GLU A 596 -22.11 34.08 -27.33
CA GLU A 596 -22.98 32.94 -27.60
C GLU A 596 -22.33 31.97 -28.60
N LYS A 597 -21.76 32.47 -29.70
CA LYS A 597 -21.04 31.62 -30.68
C LYS A 597 -19.86 30.88 -30.07
N PHE A 598 -19.04 31.55 -29.26
CA PHE A 598 -17.95 30.88 -28.53
C PHE A 598 -18.50 29.84 -27.56
N GLY A 599 -19.61 30.13 -26.88
CA GLY A 599 -20.33 29.15 -26.06
C GLY A 599 -20.77 27.93 -26.85
N GLN A 600 -21.31 28.10 -28.06
CA GLN A 600 -21.69 27.01 -28.96
C GLN A 600 -20.47 26.18 -29.42
N ILE A 601 -19.34 26.82 -29.73
CA ILE A 601 -18.09 26.13 -30.09
C ILE A 601 -17.60 25.28 -28.90
N ILE A 602 -17.56 25.85 -27.70
CA ILE A 602 -17.17 25.13 -26.47
C ILE A 602 -18.11 23.96 -26.21
N GLN A 603 -19.43 24.17 -26.36
CA GLN A 603 -20.42 23.12 -26.16
C GLN A 603 -20.30 22.02 -27.23
N GLY A 604 -20.01 22.37 -28.48
CA GLY A 604 -19.77 21.40 -29.56
C GLY A 604 -18.52 20.56 -29.31
N MET A 605 -17.43 21.17 -28.82
CA MET A 605 -16.23 20.44 -28.41
C MET A 605 -16.50 19.52 -27.21
N ALA A 606 -17.21 20.01 -26.20
CA ALA A 606 -17.61 19.22 -25.04
C ALA A 606 -18.55 18.06 -25.43
N ALA A 607 -19.43 18.26 -26.42
CA ALA A 607 -20.28 17.20 -26.97
C ALA A 607 -19.46 16.07 -27.61
N GLY A 608 -18.33 16.40 -28.23
CA GLY A 608 -17.33 15.45 -28.72
C GLY A 608 -16.47 14.78 -27.63
N SER A 609 -16.83 14.94 -26.35
CA SER A 609 -16.05 14.48 -25.18
C SER A 609 -14.64 15.07 -25.10
N LEU A 610 -14.46 16.32 -25.57
CA LEU A 610 -13.20 17.06 -25.46
C LEU A 610 -13.19 17.93 -24.19
N ARG A 611 -12.06 17.92 -23.48
CA ARG A 611 -11.76 18.87 -22.41
C ARG A 611 -11.35 20.19 -23.04
N CYS A 612 -12.18 21.21 -22.87
CA CYS A 612 -11.99 22.53 -23.49
C CYS A 612 -11.16 23.44 -22.58
N ILE A 613 -10.02 23.92 -23.08
CA ILE A 613 -9.14 24.88 -22.40
C ILE A 613 -9.01 26.13 -23.25
N ALA A 614 -9.03 27.29 -22.61
CA ALA A 614 -8.82 28.57 -23.27
C ALA A 614 -7.55 29.25 -22.74
N PHE A 615 -6.95 30.05 -23.61
CA PHE A 615 -5.85 30.95 -23.28
C PHE A 615 -6.32 32.39 -23.45
N ALA A 616 -5.96 33.24 -22.50
CA ALA A 616 -6.24 34.67 -22.57
C ALA A 616 -5.04 35.48 -22.09
N HIS A 617 -4.88 36.68 -22.62
CA HIS A 617 -3.82 37.59 -22.22
C HIS A 617 -4.31 39.01 -21.96
N LYS A 618 -3.53 39.76 -21.18
CA LYS A 618 -3.72 41.18 -20.93
C LYS A 618 -2.36 41.86 -20.79
N GLN A 619 -2.14 42.96 -21.49
CA GLN A 619 -0.95 43.79 -21.34
C GLN A 619 -1.25 44.96 -20.41
N ILE A 620 -0.33 45.27 -19.51
CA ILE A 620 -0.46 46.34 -18.52
C ILE A 620 0.81 47.20 -18.57
N PRO A 621 0.69 48.53 -18.70
CA PRO A 621 1.83 49.44 -18.57
C PRO A 621 2.35 49.46 -17.13
N GLU A 622 3.66 49.53 -16.97
CA GLU A 622 4.33 49.56 -15.67
C GLU A 622 4.18 50.96 -15.02
N GLU A 623 3.41 51.05 -13.93
CA GLU A 623 3.42 52.20 -13.00
C GLU A 623 3.97 51.74 -11.65
N GLU A 624 4.90 52.53 -11.10
CA GLU A 624 6.04 52.09 -10.27
C GLU A 624 5.77 51.49 -8.87
N ASN A 625 4.55 51.30 -8.35
CA ASN A 625 4.42 50.93 -6.91
C ASN A 625 3.27 50.00 -6.47
N GLU A 626 2.55 49.29 -7.35
CA GLU A 626 1.43 48.43 -6.90
C GLU A 626 1.33 47.08 -7.65
N VAL A 627 2.43 46.43 -8.01
CA VAL A 627 2.38 45.17 -8.78
C VAL A 627 1.72 44.04 -7.99
N GLU A 628 2.02 43.87 -6.70
CA GLU A 628 1.44 42.79 -5.89
C GLU A 628 -0.03 43.03 -5.53
N GLU A 629 -0.41 44.27 -5.22
CA GLU A 629 -1.77 44.62 -4.80
C GLU A 629 -2.73 44.72 -6.00
N LYS A 630 -2.29 45.28 -7.14
CA LYS A 630 -3.06 45.24 -8.40
C LYS A 630 -3.19 43.81 -8.93
N CYS A 631 -2.15 42.97 -8.90
CA CYS A 631 -2.27 41.58 -9.35
C CYS A 631 -3.27 40.75 -8.52
N ARG A 632 -3.38 41.00 -7.20
CA ARG A 632 -4.40 40.34 -6.33
C ARG A 632 -5.81 40.91 -6.52
N ASN A 633 -5.94 42.23 -6.72
CA ASN A 633 -7.24 42.90 -6.87
C ASN A 633 -7.82 42.87 -8.29
N MET A 634 -7.03 42.60 -9.34
CA MET A 634 -7.51 42.59 -10.74
C MET A 634 -8.27 41.32 -11.16
N LYS A 635 -8.93 40.67 -10.21
CA LYS A 635 -10.00 39.72 -10.51
C LYS A 635 -11.12 40.47 -11.25
N ASN A 636 -11.15 40.37 -12.58
CA ASN A 636 -12.23 39.66 -13.28
C ASN A 636 -12.59 40.14 -14.70
N LYS A 637 -12.08 41.26 -15.26
CA LYS A 637 -12.56 41.73 -16.58
C LYS A 637 -11.48 42.41 -17.45
N GLY A 638 -11.64 42.29 -18.77
CA GLY A 638 -10.82 42.97 -19.77
C GLY A 638 -9.68 42.15 -20.38
N PHE A 639 -9.74 40.81 -20.30
CA PHE A 639 -8.77 39.96 -21.00
C PHE A 639 -9.09 39.85 -22.49
N THR A 640 -8.08 39.51 -23.29
CA THR A 640 -8.24 39.20 -24.71
C THR A 640 -8.05 37.71 -24.92
N LEU A 641 -9.07 37.04 -25.47
CA LEU A 641 -9.04 35.62 -25.78
C LEU A 641 -8.02 35.38 -26.91
N LEU A 642 -7.02 34.55 -26.62
CA LEU A 642 -6.01 34.13 -27.60
C LEU A 642 -6.55 32.97 -28.42
N GLY A 643 -7.00 31.89 -27.78
CA GLY A 643 -7.46 30.70 -28.48
C GLY A 643 -8.09 29.65 -27.58
N LEU A 644 -8.78 28.70 -28.21
CA LEU A 644 -9.50 27.60 -27.58
C LEU A 644 -8.92 26.27 -28.09
N ILE A 645 -8.55 25.38 -27.18
CA ILE A 645 -8.09 24.03 -27.50
C ILE A 645 -9.07 23.00 -26.94
N GLY A 646 -9.31 21.94 -27.71
CA GLY A 646 -10.01 20.74 -27.29
C GLY A 646 -9.02 19.61 -27.10
N LEU A 647 -8.88 19.14 -25.86
CA LEU A 647 -8.05 17.99 -25.52
C LEU A 647 -8.90 16.72 -25.42
N LYS A 648 -8.39 15.61 -25.94
CA LYS A 648 -9.02 14.30 -25.81
C LYS A 648 -8.10 13.36 -25.03
N ASP A 649 -8.67 12.64 -24.08
CA ASP A 649 -8.02 11.47 -23.49
C ASP A 649 -8.48 10.23 -24.27
N PRO A 650 -7.61 9.58 -25.06
CA PRO A 650 -8.00 8.40 -25.81
C PRO A 650 -8.28 7.22 -24.88
N CYS A 651 -9.34 6.46 -25.19
CA CYS A 651 -9.64 5.20 -24.50
C CYS A 651 -8.55 4.16 -24.76
N ARG A 652 -8.27 3.29 -23.79
CA ARG A 652 -7.33 2.19 -23.99
C ARG A 652 -7.86 1.20 -25.03
N PRO A 653 -6.99 0.63 -25.88
CA PRO A 653 -7.40 -0.43 -26.80
C PRO A 653 -7.92 -1.62 -25.98
N GLY A 654 -9.07 -2.17 -26.37
CA GLY A 654 -9.69 -3.32 -25.69
C GLY A 654 -10.68 -2.98 -24.57
N VAL A 655 -10.74 -1.73 -24.09
CA VAL A 655 -11.72 -1.33 -23.06
C VAL A 655 -13.16 -1.60 -23.50
N LYS A 656 -13.48 -1.33 -24.77
CA LYS A 656 -14.82 -1.62 -25.32
C LYS A 656 -15.21 -3.09 -25.12
N LYS A 657 -14.31 -4.00 -25.51
CA LYS A 657 -14.52 -5.45 -25.36
C LYS A 657 -14.62 -5.85 -23.89
N ALA A 658 -13.77 -5.29 -23.02
CA ALA A 658 -13.81 -5.58 -21.59
C ALA A 658 -15.14 -5.15 -20.94
N VAL A 659 -15.70 -4.01 -21.33
CA VAL A 659 -17.02 -3.55 -20.88
C VAL A 659 -18.12 -4.51 -21.35
N GLU A 660 -18.07 -4.96 -22.61
CA GLU A 660 -19.00 -5.96 -23.16
C GLU A 660 -18.92 -7.30 -22.42
N ASP A 661 -17.71 -7.79 -22.16
CA ASP A 661 -17.47 -9.04 -21.42
C ASP A 661 -17.99 -8.94 -19.97
N CYS A 662 -17.78 -7.80 -19.30
CA CYS A 662 -18.34 -7.55 -17.96
C CYS A 662 -19.87 -7.51 -17.95
N GLN A 663 -20.49 -6.87 -18.95
CA GLN A 663 -21.93 -6.84 -19.09
C GLN A 663 -22.50 -8.24 -19.34
N TYR A 664 -21.84 -9.04 -20.18
CA TYR A 664 -22.21 -10.44 -20.43
C TYR A 664 -22.12 -11.30 -19.17
N ALA A 665 -21.11 -11.06 -18.32
CA ALA A 665 -20.96 -11.73 -17.03
C ALA A 665 -21.98 -11.29 -15.97
N GLY A 666 -22.85 -10.30 -16.27
CA GLY A 666 -23.83 -9.76 -15.33
C GLY A 666 -23.23 -8.79 -14.30
N THR A 667 -22.03 -8.27 -14.54
CA THR A 667 -21.37 -7.28 -13.69
C THR A 667 -21.77 -5.87 -14.11
N ILE A 668 -22.26 -5.07 -13.16
CA ILE A 668 -22.64 -3.67 -13.41
C ILE A 668 -21.38 -2.80 -13.35
N LEU A 669 -21.11 -2.05 -14.41
CA LEU A 669 -20.03 -1.07 -14.44
C LEU A 669 -20.58 0.32 -14.07
N GLN A 670 -20.04 0.90 -13.00
CA GLN A 670 -20.39 2.23 -12.54
C GLN A 670 -19.17 3.15 -12.62
N LEU A 671 -19.32 4.25 -13.36
CA LEU A 671 -18.28 5.27 -13.45
C LEU A 671 -18.38 6.22 -12.26
N SER A 672 -17.30 6.35 -11.51
CA SER A 672 -17.19 7.29 -10.39
C SER A 672 -16.31 8.46 -10.83
N GLN A 673 -16.91 9.60 -11.18
CA GLN A 673 -16.14 10.82 -11.50
C GLN A 673 -16.76 12.08 -10.89
N VAL A 674 -15.87 13.01 -10.52
CA VAL A 674 -16.14 14.36 -9.97
C VAL A 674 -16.21 15.44 -11.07
N GLU A 675 -15.97 15.10 -12.35
CA GLU A 675 -16.07 16.05 -13.46
C GLU A 675 -17.54 16.33 -13.88
N LYS A 676 -17.82 17.58 -14.30
CA LYS A 676 -19.16 18.09 -14.66
C LYS A 676 -20.03 17.07 -15.40
N LEU A 677 -21.29 16.90 -14.96
CA LEU A 677 -22.30 15.96 -15.51
C LEU A 677 -22.39 15.92 -17.05
N LYS A 678 -22.13 17.04 -17.76
CA LYS A 678 -22.28 17.12 -19.22
C LYS A 678 -21.26 16.29 -20.02
N VAL A 679 -20.00 16.18 -19.56
CA VAL A 679 -18.99 15.34 -20.23
C VAL A 679 -19.21 13.86 -19.90
N HIS A 680 -19.76 13.60 -18.71
CA HIS A 680 -20.06 12.26 -18.21
C HIS A 680 -21.15 11.58 -19.02
N VAL A 681 -22.24 12.30 -19.34
CA VAL A 681 -23.33 11.77 -20.16
C VAL A 681 -22.79 11.31 -21.52
N ASN A 682 -21.86 12.02 -22.16
CA ASN A 682 -21.35 11.64 -23.48
C ASN A 682 -20.32 10.50 -23.51
N VAL A 683 -19.58 10.22 -22.44
CA VAL A 683 -18.70 9.03 -22.39
C VAL A 683 -19.50 7.78 -22.06
N VAL A 684 -20.45 7.89 -21.12
CA VAL A 684 -21.45 6.84 -20.88
C VAL A 684 -22.31 6.63 -22.14
N PHE A 685 -22.72 7.71 -22.82
CA PHE A 685 -23.39 7.63 -24.12
C PHE A 685 -22.47 7.18 -25.24
N LEU A 686 -21.16 7.42 -25.28
CA LEU A 686 -20.30 6.83 -26.34
C LEU A 686 -20.18 5.33 -26.14
N VAL A 687 -20.12 4.89 -24.88
CA VAL A 687 -20.25 3.47 -24.49
C VAL A 687 -21.68 2.94 -24.67
N CYS A 688 -22.72 3.77 -24.81
CA CYS A 688 -24.11 3.33 -25.06
C CYS A 688 -24.69 3.71 -26.44
N ARG A 689 -23.98 4.47 -27.28
CA ARG A 689 -24.46 5.08 -28.56
C ARG A 689 -23.51 4.82 -29.72
N SER A 690 -22.37 4.16 -29.48
CA SER A 690 -21.85 3.16 -30.43
C SER A 690 -22.70 1.87 -30.45
N TYR A 691 -23.86 1.90 -29.78
CA TYR A 691 -24.86 0.84 -29.69
C TYR A 691 -26.22 1.30 -30.26
N CYS A 692 -26.18 2.04 -31.38
CA CYS A 692 -27.17 2.05 -32.45
C CYS A 692 -26.44 2.32 -33.77
#